data_AF-A0AAX4ITG9-F1
#
_entry.id   AF-A0AAX4ITG9-F1
#
_cell.length_a   1.000
_cell.length_b   1.000
_cell.length_c   1.000
_cell.angle_alpha   90.00
_cell.angle_beta   90.00
_cell.angle_gamma   90.00
#
_symmetry.space_group_name_H-M   'P 1'
#
loop_
_entity.id
_entity.type
_entity.pdbx_description
1 polymer ?
#
loop_
_entity_poly.entity_id
_entity_poly.type
_entity_poly.pdbx_seq_one_letter_code
_entity_poly.pdbx_strand_id
1 'polypeptide(L)'
;MNLRVSDECWARWGAVIRHLAKDYGFPASTKSELKMFLRLYRGGGSTFRDKRECWRFVIDTIRRDNVIHNIVAITLTSETKQKPRYHGAVITRACDVHPNPGGDDFVGAPDLQWIVVTSGGESYQHCCGKECNSLERCHAARTLRNNWEMTRLCIIQKAYEQEVIALRDHIETLSAQVGEKNASRKKWKDSSRKWRDQNSHLNETVNTVTQELAMANNEFHATIDSMTKDLKRAKFDNASLRARVQALVRENKSLSTREAINEMQKMSRVQQHVNDNSNYLASGQAKDENTALKEQNEILERKVQDMETRSSGLLVEKVRLQKQLDNMLMEAKALVQETKVMGENCGNADTKIKELSDDVKELNVDMEIAELNHAISKNNMQARINRLTSANTKLESEKKDLDNGLATLEAKNRDLTDQAKRDAATIGKLEATVGLNDDRASQLEATLDKTRRESESKTLQHAEQVARLERAIRETEYSVRCLRDETHHPQTLPARELERQRVISREAHEHAADLQSKLDAAELLMEAKAAEMVALERKCAAAEARARSAEGKNSGKDAAAVSREETQARLRELERRCAEKTAAAFEWQAKCEDRNTYTLSLEKDVEEMRGVMEGVLGRVSVHQGRKRRRTEGPDFKV
;
A
#
# COMPACT_ATOMS: atom_id res chain seq x y z
N MET A 1 -17.84 4.75 -0.47
CA MET A 1 -16.40 4.50 -0.66
C MET A 1 -16.15 4.18 -2.13
N ASN A 2 -15.11 4.78 -2.75
CA ASN A 2 -14.80 4.57 -4.16
C ASN A 2 -13.85 3.38 -4.34
N LEU A 3 -14.38 2.16 -4.30
CA LEU A 3 -13.60 0.95 -4.62
C LEU A 3 -13.04 1.06 -6.04
N ARG A 4 -11.76 0.70 -6.21
CA ARG A 4 -11.04 0.60 -7.49
C ARG A 4 -10.56 -0.85 -7.65
N VAL A 5 -10.59 -1.34 -8.88
CA VAL A 5 -10.01 -2.64 -9.25
C VAL A 5 -8.69 -2.35 -9.98
N SER A 6 -7.60 -2.99 -9.58
CA SER A 6 -6.30 -2.86 -10.25
C SER A 6 -6.40 -3.33 -11.71
N ASP A 7 -5.53 -2.81 -12.58
CA ASP A 7 -5.46 -3.26 -13.97
C ASP A 7 -5.03 -4.73 -14.07
N GLU A 8 -4.09 -5.15 -13.22
CA GLU A 8 -3.62 -6.53 -13.11
C GLU A 8 -4.74 -7.50 -12.71
N CYS A 9 -5.56 -7.14 -11.72
CA CYS A 9 -6.71 -7.96 -11.32
C CYS A 9 -7.70 -8.11 -12.47
N TRP A 10 -8.00 -7.03 -13.19
CA TRP A 10 -8.91 -7.07 -14.33
C TRP A 10 -8.34 -7.86 -15.52
N ALA A 11 -7.04 -7.75 -15.79
CA ALA A 11 -6.38 -8.51 -16.84
C ALA A 11 -6.54 -10.02 -16.61
N ARG A 12 -6.43 -10.47 -15.36
CA ARG A 12 -6.57 -11.87 -14.99
C ARG A 12 -8.01 -12.38 -14.96
N TRP A 13 -8.92 -11.62 -14.35
CA TRP A 13 -10.29 -12.07 -14.09
C TRP A 13 -11.33 -11.60 -15.12
N GLY A 14 -10.97 -10.64 -15.98
CA GLY A 14 -11.92 -10.01 -16.90
C GLY A 14 -12.57 -10.97 -17.88
N ALA A 15 -11.87 -12.02 -18.32
CA ALA A 15 -12.41 -13.06 -19.19
C ALA A 15 -13.47 -13.92 -18.47
N VAL A 16 -13.17 -14.35 -17.23
CA VAL A 16 -14.10 -15.09 -16.37
C VAL A 16 -15.36 -14.26 -16.11
N ILE A 17 -15.19 -12.99 -15.75
CA ILE A 17 -16.31 -12.10 -15.41
C ILE A 17 -17.24 -11.87 -16.61
N ARG A 18 -16.68 -11.68 -17.80
CA ARG A 18 -17.48 -11.58 -19.04
C ARG A 18 -18.26 -12.87 -19.33
N HIS A 19 -17.63 -14.02 -19.12
CA HIS A 19 -18.30 -15.31 -19.28
C HIS A 19 -19.44 -15.50 -18.26
N LEU A 20 -19.21 -15.17 -16.99
CA LEU A 20 -20.25 -15.21 -15.95
C LEU A 20 -21.41 -14.26 -16.26
N ALA A 21 -21.14 -13.08 -16.82
CA ALA A 21 -22.19 -12.14 -17.21
C ALA A 21 -23.06 -12.70 -18.34
N LYS A 22 -22.42 -13.33 -19.34
CA LYS A 22 -23.08 -13.89 -20.51
C LYS A 22 -23.91 -15.14 -20.18
N ASP A 23 -23.32 -16.09 -19.46
CA ASP A 23 -23.89 -17.45 -19.35
C ASP A 23 -24.60 -17.71 -18.01
N TYR A 24 -24.31 -16.90 -16.98
CA TYR A 24 -24.83 -17.08 -15.62
C TYR A 24 -25.57 -15.83 -15.08
N GLY A 25 -25.67 -14.75 -15.85
CA GLY A 25 -26.38 -13.53 -15.45
C GLY A 25 -25.67 -12.71 -14.38
N PHE A 26 -24.34 -12.78 -14.31
CA PHE A 26 -23.55 -11.94 -13.41
C PHE A 26 -23.68 -10.45 -13.78
N PRO A 27 -23.85 -9.54 -12.81
CA PRO A 27 -24.26 -8.14 -13.07
C PRO A 27 -23.18 -7.22 -13.63
N ALA A 28 -22.00 -7.74 -14.01
CA ALA A 28 -20.93 -6.95 -14.56
C ALA A 28 -20.20 -7.68 -15.68
N SER A 29 -20.09 -7.01 -16.83
CA SER A 29 -19.35 -7.45 -18.02
C SER A 29 -18.10 -6.61 -18.28
N THR A 30 -18.04 -5.39 -17.73
CA THR A 30 -16.91 -4.46 -17.87
C THR A 30 -16.24 -4.14 -16.54
N LYS A 31 -14.99 -3.63 -16.59
CA LYS A 31 -14.24 -3.18 -15.40
C LYS A 31 -15.02 -2.12 -14.62
N SER A 32 -15.66 -1.21 -15.36
CA SER A 32 -16.47 -0.13 -14.80
C SER A 32 -17.75 -0.65 -14.13
N GLU A 33 -18.42 -1.63 -14.74
CA GLU A 33 -19.59 -2.28 -14.14
C GLU A 33 -19.21 -3.09 -12.90
N LEU A 34 -18.10 -3.84 -12.94
CA LEU A 34 -17.62 -4.58 -11.78
C LEU A 34 -17.34 -3.63 -10.61
N LYS A 35 -16.68 -2.51 -10.91
CA LYS A 35 -16.44 -1.45 -9.93
C LYS A 35 -17.75 -0.90 -9.37
N MET A 36 -18.77 -0.72 -10.21
CA MET A 36 -20.08 -0.21 -9.79
C MET A 36 -20.83 -1.22 -8.92
N PHE A 37 -20.83 -2.49 -9.33
CA PHE A 37 -21.40 -3.60 -8.60
C PHE A 37 -20.78 -3.75 -7.19
N LEU A 38 -19.45 -3.77 -7.11
CA LEU A 38 -18.74 -3.89 -5.83
C LEU A 38 -18.95 -2.67 -4.90
N ARG A 39 -19.27 -1.49 -5.46
CA ARG A 39 -19.62 -0.29 -4.68
C ARG A 39 -21.00 -0.39 -4.01
N LEU A 40 -21.92 -1.19 -4.55
CA LEU A 40 -23.25 -1.37 -3.95
C LEU A 40 -23.18 -2.12 -2.62
N TYR A 41 -22.08 -2.86 -2.39
CA TYR A 41 -21.83 -3.56 -1.15
C TYR A 41 -21.39 -2.58 -0.05
N ARG A 42 -22.20 -2.46 1.00
CA ARG A 42 -21.95 -1.56 2.14
C ARG A 42 -21.01 -2.14 3.20
N GLY A 43 -20.58 -3.39 3.04
CA GLY A 43 -19.72 -4.09 4.00
C GLY A 43 -18.24 -3.74 3.88
N GLY A 44 -17.54 -3.68 5.02
CA GLY A 44 -16.08 -3.57 5.11
C GLY A 44 -15.33 -4.91 4.88
N GLY A 45 -15.96 -5.91 4.27
CA GLY A 45 -15.39 -7.25 4.09
C GLY A 45 -14.62 -7.43 2.78
N SER A 46 -13.76 -8.45 2.73
CA SER A 46 -13.10 -8.96 1.52
C SER A 46 -13.99 -9.86 0.67
N THR A 47 -15.17 -10.23 1.17
CA THR A 47 -16.13 -11.12 0.52
C THR A 47 -17.40 -10.36 0.13
N PHE A 48 -17.77 -10.46 -1.14
CA PHE A 48 -18.96 -9.83 -1.72
C PHE A 48 -19.96 -10.90 -2.13
N ARG A 49 -21.23 -10.73 -1.78
CA ARG A 49 -22.29 -11.71 -2.10
C ARG A 49 -23.38 -11.03 -2.92
N ASP A 50 -23.83 -11.68 -3.98
CA ASP A 50 -24.97 -11.25 -4.80
C ASP A 50 -25.90 -12.42 -5.08
N LYS A 51 -27.19 -12.13 -5.11
CA LYS A 51 -28.25 -13.13 -5.31
C LYS A 51 -29.09 -12.71 -6.52
N ARG A 52 -29.15 -13.59 -7.52
CA ARG A 52 -29.98 -13.47 -8.72
C ARG A 52 -31.01 -14.60 -8.75
N GLU A 53 -31.95 -14.53 -9.68
CA GLU A 53 -33.09 -15.46 -9.76
C GLU A 53 -32.68 -16.94 -9.85
N CYS A 54 -31.59 -17.26 -10.56
CA CYS A 54 -31.12 -18.62 -10.76
C CYS A 54 -29.78 -18.93 -10.07
N TRP A 55 -29.00 -17.90 -9.73
CA TRP A 55 -27.60 -18.04 -9.31
C TRP A 55 -27.27 -17.11 -8.14
N ARG A 56 -26.46 -17.62 -7.22
CA ARG A 56 -25.80 -16.85 -6.17
C ARG A 56 -24.32 -16.76 -6.46
N PHE A 57 -23.77 -15.56 -6.36
CA PHE A 57 -22.35 -15.27 -6.56
C PHE A 57 -21.70 -14.88 -5.24
N VAL A 58 -20.49 -15.37 -5.00
CA VAL A 58 -19.62 -14.95 -3.90
C VAL A 58 -18.24 -14.63 -4.46
N ILE A 59 -17.72 -13.44 -4.19
CA ILE A 59 -16.42 -12.98 -4.67
C ILE A 59 -15.53 -12.70 -3.47
N ASP A 60 -14.44 -13.43 -3.35
CA ASP A 60 -13.44 -13.24 -2.30
C ASP A 60 -12.25 -12.50 -2.88
N THR A 61 -11.78 -11.45 -2.19
CA THR A 61 -10.80 -10.50 -2.73
C THR A 61 -9.66 -10.22 -1.75
N ILE A 62 -8.49 -9.93 -2.30
CA ILE A 62 -7.39 -9.28 -1.55
C ILE A 62 -7.51 -7.79 -1.82
N ARG A 63 -7.85 -7.03 -0.77
CA ARG A 63 -8.02 -5.58 -0.83
C ARG A 63 -7.12 -4.89 0.18
N ARG A 64 -6.59 -3.74 -0.22
CA ARG A 64 -5.93 -2.78 0.67
C ARG A 64 -6.64 -1.46 0.49
N ASP A 65 -7.19 -0.94 1.59
CA ASP A 65 -8.01 0.27 1.58
C ASP A 65 -9.18 0.18 0.58
N ASN A 66 -9.20 1.06 -0.42
CA ASN A 66 -10.21 1.12 -1.46
C ASN A 66 -9.77 0.45 -2.77
N VAL A 67 -8.66 -0.30 -2.78
CA VAL A 67 -8.13 -0.95 -3.98
C VAL A 67 -8.21 -2.46 -3.82
N ILE A 68 -8.92 -3.11 -4.74
CA ILE A 68 -8.90 -4.55 -4.92
C ILE A 68 -7.68 -4.87 -5.77
N HIS A 69 -6.69 -5.46 -5.12
CA HIS A 69 -5.43 -5.86 -5.75
C HIS A 69 -5.59 -7.16 -6.53
N ASN A 70 -6.39 -8.09 -6.00
CA ASN A 70 -6.67 -9.36 -6.65
C ASN A 70 -8.03 -9.94 -6.21
N ILE A 71 -8.60 -10.82 -7.03
CA ILE A 71 -9.71 -11.72 -6.65
C ILE A 71 -9.07 -13.08 -6.34
N VAL A 72 -9.41 -13.65 -5.18
CA VAL A 72 -8.94 -14.95 -4.71
C VAL A 72 -9.81 -16.05 -5.29
N ALA A 73 -11.13 -15.85 -5.23
CA ALA A 73 -12.08 -16.81 -5.78
C ALA A 73 -13.39 -16.13 -6.20
N ILE A 74 -14.04 -16.71 -7.21
CA ILE A 74 -15.44 -16.46 -7.54
C ILE A 74 -16.20 -17.77 -7.39
N THR A 75 -17.13 -17.81 -6.45
CA THR A 75 -18.04 -18.94 -6.26
C THR A 75 -19.38 -18.64 -6.92
N LEU A 76 -19.91 -19.58 -7.69
CA LEU A 76 -21.30 -19.56 -8.17
C LEU A 76 -22.06 -20.78 -7.65
N THR A 77 -23.29 -20.59 -7.17
CA THR A 77 -24.18 -21.68 -6.75
C THR A 77 -25.57 -21.53 -7.34
N SER A 78 -26.14 -22.65 -7.81
CA SER A 78 -27.51 -22.68 -8.34
C SER A 78 -28.52 -22.59 -7.20
N GLU A 79 -29.54 -21.75 -7.36
CA GLU A 79 -30.63 -21.61 -6.38
C GLU A 79 -31.70 -22.72 -6.55
N THR A 80 -31.82 -23.29 -7.74
CA THR A 80 -32.76 -24.38 -8.02
C THR A 80 -32.04 -25.74 -8.01
N LYS A 81 -32.77 -26.82 -7.71
CA LYS A 81 -32.32 -28.24 -7.78
C LYS A 81 -32.01 -28.69 -9.22
N GLN A 82 -31.37 -27.86 -10.03
CA GLN A 82 -30.87 -28.27 -11.33
C GLN A 82 -29.68 -29.21 -11.13
N LYS A 83 -29.90 -30.48 -11.48
CA LYS A 83 -28.97 -31.62 -11.46
C LYS A 83 -28.23 -31.82 -10.11
N PRO A 84 -28.53 -32.90 -9.34
CA PRO A 84 -27.86 -33.23 -8.08
C PRO A 84 -26.31 -33.29 -8.16
N ARG A 85 -25.78 -33.54 -9.36
CA ARG A 85 -24.35 -33.65 -9.64
C ARG A 85 -23.60 -32.31 -9.79
N TYR A 86 -24.28 -31.18 -9.91
CA TYR A 86 -23.64 -29.87 -10.18
C TYR A 86 -24.16 -28.77 -9.24
N HIS A 87 -23.84 -28.83 -7.94
CA HIS A 87 -24.26 -27.81 -6.98
C HIS A 87 -23.21 -26.71 -6.78
N GLY A 88 -22.86 -26.06 -7.90
CA GLY A 88 -22.02 -24.87 -7.96
C GLY A 88 -20.56 -25.12 -8.38
N ALA A 89 -19.81 -24.03 -8.54
CA ALA A 89 -18.39 -24.07 -8.84
C ALA A 89 -17.65 -22.96 -8.09
N VAL A 90 -16.40 -23.25 -7.72
CA VAL A 90 -15.44 -22.28 -7.19
C VAL A 90 -14.35 -22.09 -8.23
N ILE A 91 -14.21 -20.87 -8.71
CA ILE A 91 -13.19 -20.47 -9.67
C ILE A 91 -12.07 -19.82 -8.89
N THR A 92 -10.87 -20.37 -8.94
CA THR A 92 -9.71 -19.89 -8.17
C THR A 92 -8.39 -20.21 -8.88
N ARG A 93 -7.26 -19.80 -8.30
CA ARG A 93 -5.94 -20.09 -8.85
C ARG A 93 -5.67 -21.61 -8.84
N ALA A 94 -5.14 -22.13 -9.94
CA ALA A 94 -4.66 -23.50 -10.03
C ALA A 94 -3.41 -23.69 -9.14
N CYS A 95 -3.21 -24.90 -8.63
CA CYS A 95 -1.98 -25.21 -7.90
C CYS A 95 -0.78 -25.29 -8.85
N ASP A 96 0.32 -24.63 -8.50
CA ASP A 96 1.55 -24.59 -9.30
C ASP A 96 2.21 -26.00 -9.46
N VAL A 97 1.84 -26.97 -8.61
CA VAL A 97 2.41 -28.34 -8.63
C VAL A 97 1.66 -29.27 -9.59
N HIS A 98 0.37 -29.04 -9.82
CA HIS A 98 -0.45 -29.87 -10.73
C HIS A 98 -1.31 -28.97 -11.61
N PRO A 99 -0.74 -28.41 -12.69
CA PRO A 99 -1.53 -27.71 -13.68
C PRO A 99 -2.59 -28.66 -14.26
N ASN A 100 -3.80 -28.13 -14.46
CA ASN A 100 -5.02 -28.88 -14.75
C ASN A 100 -4.80 -29.93 -15.87
N PRO A 101 -4.80 -31.25 -15.57
CA PRO A 101 -4.51 -32.27 -16.57
C PRO A 101 -5.77 -32.57 -17.38
N GLY A 102 -6.09 -31.67 -18.31
CA GLY A 102 -7.10 -31.86 -19.34
C GLY A 102 -8.54 -31.51 -18.93
N GLY A 103 -9.16 -30.70 -19.79
CA GLY A 103 -10.59 -30.78 -20.08
C GLY A 103 -11.53 -30.18 -19.04
N ASP A 104 -11.91 -28.93 -19.25
CA ASP A 104 -13.29 -28.59 -19.56
C ASP A 104 -13.31 -27.19 -20.21
N ASP A 105 -14.32 -26.92 -21.06
CA ASP A 105 -14.52 -25.75 -21.92
C ASP A 105 -14.71 -24.40 -21.18
N PHE A 106 -13.91 -24.13 -20.15
CA PHE A 106 -14.10 -22.98 -19.27
C PHE A 106 -13.15 -21.82 -19.57
N VAL A 107 -13.69 -20.60 -19.52
CA VAL A 107 -13.03 -19.36 -19.92
C VAL A 107 -12.26 -18.75 -18.74
N GLY A 108 -10.99 -18.34 -18.94
CA GLY A 108 -10.19 -17.67 -17.90
C GLY A 108 -8.71 -17.52 -18.26
N ALA A 109 -7.95 -16.87 -17.38
CA ALA A 109 -6.49 -16.88 -17.44
C ALA A 109 -5.96 -18.32 -17.22
N PRO A 110 -4.81 -18.70 -17.80
CA PRO A 110 -4.31 -20.09 -17.80
C PRO A 110 -4.01 -20.65 -16.41
N ASP A 111 -3.87 -19.76 -15.43
CA ASP A 111 -3.62 -20.07 -14.02
C ASP A 111 -4.90 -20.13 -13.17
N LEU A 112 -6.09 -20.06 -13.78
CA LEU A 112 -7.38 -20.20 -13.09
C LEU A 112 -8.02 -21.56 -13.38
N GLN A 113 -8.63 -22.15 -12.36
CA GLN A 113 -9.29 -23.45 -12.41
C GLN A 113 -10.73 -23.35 -11.91
N TRP A 114 -11.62 -24.07 -12.58
CA TRP A 114 -13.01 -24.26 -12.16
C TRP A 114 -13.13 -25.55 -11.36
N ILE A 115 -13.51 -25.45 -10.09
CA ILE A 115 -13.68 -26.58 -9.19
C ILE A 115 -15.17 -26.77 -8.94
N VAL A 116 -15.76 -27.84 -9.46
CA VAL A 116 -17.17 -28.18 -9.22
C VAL A 116 -17.35 -28.62 -7.77
N VAL A 117 -18.37 -28.07 -7.10
CA VAL A 117 -18.73 -28.41 -5.71
C VAL A 117 -20.14 -28.99 -5.70
N THR A 118 -20.39 -30.01 -4.88
CA THR A 118 -21.73 -30.63 -4.75
C THR A 118 -22.33 -30.36 -3.37
N SER A 119 -23.67 -30.49 -3.24
CA SER A 119 -24.39 -30.19 -2.01
C SER A 119 -24.04 -31.12 -0.84
N GLY A 120 -23.54 -32.32 -1.14
CA GLY A 120 -23.07 -33.30 -0.15
C GLY A 120 -21.62 -33.08 0.30
N GLY A 121 -20.94 -32.04 -0.20
CA GLY A 121 -19.52 -31.81 0.08
C GLY A 121 -18.60 -32.93 -0.42
N GLU A 122 -19.13 -33.83 -1.25
CA GLU A 122 -18.39 -34.93 -1.84
C GLU A 122 -17.45 -34.34 -2.91
N SER A 123 -16.16 -34.54 -2.65
CA SER A 123 -14.99 -34.27 -3.48
C SER A 123 -14.57 -32.81 -3.71
N TYR A 124 -13.88 -32.22 -2.72
CA TYR A 124 -12.64 -31.50 -3.05
C TYR A 124 -11.45 -32.29 -2.52
N GLN A 125 -10.69 -32.91 -3.43
CA GLN A 125 -9.33 -33.35 -3.17
C GLN A 125 -8.41 -32.35 -3.85
N HIS A 126 -7.76 -31.48 -3.07
CA HIS A 126 -6.66 -30.68 -3.58
C HIS A 126 -5.61 -31.64 -4.16
N CYS A 127 -5.12 -31.39 -5.36
CA CYS A 127 -4.14 -32.23 -6.05
C CYS A 127 -2.89 -32.54 -5.19
N CYS A 128 -2.54 -31.65 -4.26
CA CYS A 128 -1.53 -31.87 -3.22
C CYS A 128 -2.07 -32.63 -2.01
N GLY A 129 -2.77 -33.75 -2.20
CA GLY A 129 -3.33 -34.58 -1.11
C GLY A 129 -2.33 -35.11 -0.07
N LYS A 130 -1.03 -34.78 -0.24
CA LYS A 130 0.08 -35.01 0.69
C LYS A 130 0.35 -33.86 1.68
N GLU A 131 -0.15 -32.64 1.42
CA GLU A 131 0.14 -31.43 2.24
C GLU A 131 -1.07 -30.91 3.05
N CYS A 132 -2.26 -31.49 2.88
CA CYS A 132 -3.35 -31.29 3.84
C CYS A 132 -3.00 -32.05 5.12
N ASN A 133 -2.27 -31.38 6.02
CA ASN A 133 -1.94 -31.86 7.36
C ASN A 133 -3.21 -32.40 8.06
N SER A 134 -3.08 -33.65 8.48
CA SER A 134 -3.80 -34.49 9.46
C SER A 134 -4.97 -33.97 10.33
N LEU A 135 -5.29 -32.67 10.42
CA LEU A 135 -6.49 -32.19 11.11
C LEU A 135 -7.76 -32.30 10.25
N GLU A 136 -7.68 -32.07 8.94
CA GLU A 136 -8.88 -32.09 8.07
C GLU A 136 -9.45 -33.50 7.88
N ARG A 137 -8.61 -34.55 7.86
CA ARG A 137 -9.08 -35.95 7.82
C ARG A 137 -9.78 -36.39 9.10
N CYS A 138 -9.37 -35.86 10.26
CA CYS A 138 -9.95 -36.20 11.56
C CYS A 138 -11.32 -35.53 11.80
N HIS A 139 -11.57 -34.37 11.20
CA HIS A 139 -12.87 -33.71 11.26
C HIS A 139 -13.84 -34.20 10.18
N ALA A 140 -13.36 -34.46 8.96
CA ALA A 140 -14.19 -34.95 7.85
C ALA A 140 -14.86 -36.31 8.11
N ALA A 141 -14.26 -37.16 8.96
CA ALA A 141 -14.81 -38.47 9.33
C ALA A 141 -15.84 -38.43 10.48
N ARG A 142 -15.94 -37.31 11.23
CA ARG A 142 -16.77 -37.22 12.44
C ARG A 142 -17.93 -36.23 12.40
N THR A 143 -17.99 -35.32 11.42
CA THR A 143 -19.15 -34.43 11.25
C THR A 143 -20.03 -34.85 10.07
N LEU A 144 -21.25 -35.28 10.38
CA LEU A 144 -22.37 -35.59 9.46
C LEU A 144 -22.85 -34.41 8.58
N ARG A 145 -22.06 -33.34 8.43
CA ARG A 145 -22.41 -32.12 7.70
C ARG A 145 -21.24 -31.60 6.87
N ASN A 146 -20.75 -32.40 5.93
CA ASN A 146 -20.00 -31.86 4.79
C ASN A 146 -20.99 -31.08 3.92
N ASN A 147 -21.09 -29.77 4.15
CA ASN A 147 -21.90 -28.89 3.32
C ASN A 147 -21.00 -28.14 2.32
N TRP A 148 -21.60 -27.71 1.20
CA TRP A 148 -20.90 -27.04 0.11
C TRP A 148 -20.09 -25.79 0.55
N GLU A 149 -20.53 -25.08 1.60
CA GLU A 149 -19.85 -23.87 2.11
C GLU A 149 -18.50 -24.23 2.77
N MET A 150 -18.43 -25.35 3.50
CA MET A 150 -17.17 -25.83 4.08
C MET A 150 -16.17 -26.20 2.99
N THR A 151 -16.60 -26.94 1.96
CA THR A 151 -15.77 -27.30 0.81
C THR A 151 -15.25 -26.04 0.10
N ARG A 152 -16.12 -25.05 -0.13
CA ARG A 152 -15.74 -23.74 -0.69
C ARG A 152 -14.65 -23.04 0.14
N LEU A 153 -14.81 -22.99 1.47
CA LEU A 153 -13.85 -22.30 2.34
C LEU A 153 -12.48 -22.98 2.35
N CYS A 154 -12.42 -24.32 2.33
CA CYS A 154 -11.16 -25.06 2.22
C CYS A 154 -10.43 -24.76 0.89
N ILE A 155 -11.18 -24.68 -0.24
CA ILE A 155 -10.62 -24.30 -1.54
C ILE A 155 -10.03 -22.88 -1.48
N ILE A 156 -10.78 -21.92 -0.92
CA ILE A 156 -10.36 -20.52 -0.81
C ILE A 156 -9.13 -20.37 0.08
N GLN A 157 -9.09 -21.06 1.21
CA GLN A 157 -7.95 -21.00 2.13
C GLN A 157 -6.67 -21.44 1.43
N LYS A 158 -6.72 -22.56 0.69
CA LYS A 158 -5.56 -23.05 -0.07
C LYS A 158 -5.14 -22.09 -1.18
N ALA A 159 -6.09 -21.52 -1.92
CA ALA A 159 -5.80 -20.51 -2.91
C ALA A 159 -5.16 -19.24 -2.30
N TYR A 160 -5.61 -18.84 -1.12
CA TYR A 160 -5.04 -17.71 -0.39
C TYR A 160 -3.60 -17.99 0.05
N GLU A 161 -3.32 -19.19 0.56
CA GLU A 161 -1.95 -19.63 0.89
C GLU A 161 -1.03 -19.55 -0.33
N GLN A 162 -1.47 -20.06 -1.49
CA GLN A 162 -0.70 -20.00 -2.74
C GLN A 162 -0.47 -18.56 -3.21
N GLU A 163 -1.45 -17.67 -3.11
CA GLU A 163 -1.26 -16.27 -3.49
C GLU A 163 -0.31 -15.51 -2.57
N VAL A 164 -0.34 -15.82 -1.27
CA VAL A 164 0.62 -15.23 -0.33
C VAL A 164 2.04 -15.68 -0.64
N ILE A 165 2.24 -16.96 -1.00
CA ILE A 165 3.55 -17.49 -1.39
C ILE A 165 4.03 -16.81 -2.68
N ALA A 166 3.21 -16.79 -3.73
CA ALA A 166 3.57 -16.17 -5.01
C ALA A 166 3.88 -14.66 -4.87
N LEU A 167 3.16 -13.94 -4.02
CA LEU A 167 3.44 -12.55 -3.72
C LEU A 167 4.78 -12.35 -2.99
N ARG A 168 5.16 -13.26 -2.09
CA ARG A 168 6.46 -13.20 -1.40
C ARG A 168 7.62 -13.42 -2.36
N ASP A 169 7.52 -14.42 -3.23
CA ASP A 169 8.55 -14.71 -4.23
C ASP A 169 8.73 -13.54 -5.20
N HIS A 170 7.62 -12.89 -5.59
CA HIS A 170 7.67 -11.70 -6.43
C HIS A 170 8.36 -10.52 -5.73
N ILE A 171 8.10 -10.31 -4.44
CA ILE A 171 8.76 -9.26 -3.64
C ILE A 171 10.26 -9.52 -3.51
N GLU A 172 10.68 -10.76 -3.31
CA GLU A 172 12.10 -11.14 -3.22
C GLU A 172 12.81 -10.87 -4.55
N THR A 173 12.20 -11.28 -5.65
CA THR A 173 12.72 -11.03 -7.02
C THR A 173 12.89 -9.52 -7.29
N LEU A 174 11.89 -8.71 -6.94
CA LEU A 174 11.96 -7.26 -7.10
C LEU A 174 13.06 -6.64 -6.21
N SER A 175 13.24 -7.16 -5.00
CA SER A 175 14.27 -6.70 -4.07
C SER A 175 15.68 -6.98 -4.61
N ALA A 176 15.90 -8.15 -5.22
CA ALA A 176 17.15 -8.49 -5.87
C ALA A 176 17.47 -7.55 -7.05
N GLN A 177 16.49 -7.26 -7.91
CA GLN A 177 16.65 -6.32 -9.04
C GLN A 177 16.98 -4.90 -8.59
N VAL A 178 16.41 -4.44 -7.46
CA VAL A 178 16.75 -3.14 -6.86
C VAL A 178 18.20 -3.14 -6.36
N GLY A 179 18.66 -4.24 -5.76
CA GLY A 179 20.05 -4.43 -5.36
C GLY A 179 21.03 -4.27 -6.52
N GLU A 180 20.77 -4.93 -7.65
CA GLU A 180 21.60 -4.84 -8.86
C GLU A 180 21.65 -3.42 -9.45
N LYS A 181 20.50 -2.74 -9.54
CA LYS A 181 20.46 -1.35 -10.03
C LYS A 181 21.29 -0.41 -9.15
N ASN A 182 21.26 -0.61 -7.83
CA ASN A 182 22.05 0.18 -6.90
C ASN A 182 23.56 -0.09 -7.05
N ALA A 183 23.97 -1.34 -7.28
CA ALA A 183 25.36 -1.69 -7.55
C ALA A 183 25.88 -1.05 -8.85
N SER A 184 25.09 -1.09 -9.93
CA SER A 184 25.40 -0.43 -11.20
C SER A 184 25.54 1.09 -11.05
N ARG A 185 24.66 1.72 -10.27
CA ARG A 185 24.74 3.16 -9.96
C ARG A 185 26.01 3.52 -9.20
N LYS A 186 26.46 2.66 -8.28
CA LYS A 186 27.72 2.86 -7.54
C LYS A 186 28.93 2.79 -8.50
N LYS A 187 28.99 1.78 -9.36
CA LYS A 187 30.05 1.66 -10.38
C LYS A 187 30.12 2.88 -11.29
N TRP A 188 28.98 3.39 -11.77
CA TRP A 188 28.96 4.57 -12.62
C TRP A 188 29.48 5.84 -11.92
N LYS A 189 29.14 6.03 -10.64
CA LYS A 189 29.68 7.13 -9.82
C LYS A 189 31.20 7.06 -9.68
N ASP A 190 31.73 5.86 -9.46
CA ASP A 190 33.18 5.65 -9.32
C ASP A 190 33.90 5.90 -10.66
N SER A 191 33.35 5.42 -11.78
CA SER A 191 33.86 5.75 -13.13
C SER A 191 33.80 7.24 -13.43
N SER A 192 32.73 7.93 -13.05
CA SER A 192 32.59 9.38 -13.21
C SER A 192 33.61 10.17 -12.38
N ARG A 193 33.95 9.71 -11.17
CA ARG A 193 35.04 10.30 -10.38
C ARG A 193 36.39 10.13 -11.07
N LYS A 194 36.74 8.91 -11.50
CA LYS A 194 38.00 8.66 -12.23
C LYS A 194 38.14 9.55 -13.46
N TRP A 195 37.07 9.72 -14.24
CA TRP A 195 37.07 10.62 -15.40
C TRP A 195 37.32 12.07 -15.02
N ARG A 196 36.70 12.58 -13.94
CA ARG A 196 36.96 13.93 -13.45
C ARG A 196 38.41 14.11 -13.02
N ASP A 197 38.96 13.15 -12.30
CA ASP A 197 40.35 13.21 -11.82
C ASP A 197 41.33 13.20 -13.00
N GLN A 198 41.09 12.36 -14.00
CA GLN A 198 41.87 12.33 -15.25
C GLN A 198 41.79 13.66 -16.01
N ASN A 199 40.59 14.24 -16.13
CA ASN A 199 40.41 15.51 -16.82
C ASN A 199 41.07 16.68 -16.08
N SER A 200 41.04 16.64 -14.74
CA SER A 200 41.76 17.61 -13.89
C SER A 200 43.26 17.53 -14.13
N HIS A 201 43.83 16.32 -14.17
CA HIS A 201 45.25 16.14 -14.46
C HIS A 201 45.59 16.64 -15.88
N LEU A 202 44.74 16.35 -16.88
CA LEU A 202 44.95 16.79 -18.25
C LEU A 202 44.98 18.33 -18.33
N ASN A 203 44.04 19.00 -17.66
CA ASN A 203 44.00 20.47 -17.59
C ASN A 203 45.25 21.04 -16.93
N GLU A 204 45.75 20.41 -15.87
CA GLU A 204 46.99 20.83 -15.21
C GLU A 204 48.20 20.70 -16.14
N THR A 205 48.26 19.63 -16.94
CA THR A 205 49.30 19.44 -17.98
C THR A 205 49.18 20.47 -19.10
N VAL A 206 47.95 20.79 -19.56
CA VAL A 206 47.73 21.83 -20.58
C VAL A 206 48.17 23.19 -20.06
N ASN A 207 47.85 23.53 -18.81
CA ASN A 207 48.26 24.79 -18.19
C ASN A 207 49.79 24.92 -18.09
N THR A 208 50.47 23.84 -17.70
CA THR A 208 51.95 23.83 -17.62
C THR A 208 52.58 24.00 -19.01
N VAL A 209 52.13 23.26 -20.02
CA VAL A 209 52.62 23.42 -21.40
C VAL A 209 52.34 24.82 -21.94
N THR A 210 51.17 25.39 -21.65
CA THR A 210 50.82 26.75 -22.08
C THR A 210 51.77 27.78 -21.44
N GLN A 211 52.10 27.60 -20.17
CA GLN A 211 53.04 28.47 -19.46
C GLN A 211 54.47 28.34 -20.02
N GLU A 212 54.94 27.12 -20.30
CA GLU A 212 56.23 26.89 -20.94
C GLU A 212 56.30 27.55 -22.32
N LEU A 213 55.23 27.41 -23.12
CA LEU A 213 55.14 28.04 -24.44
C LEU A 213 55.18 29.57 -24.35
N ALA A 214 54.50 30.15 -23.35
CA ALA A 214 54.53 31.60 -23.12
C ALA A 214 55.93 32.09 -22.72
N MET A 215 56.66 31.35 -21.88
CA MET A 215 58.04 31.68 -21.52
C MET A 215 58.98 31.60 -22.74
N ALA A 216 58.89 30.53 -23.53
CA ALA A 216 59.68 30.38 -24.74
C ALA A 216 59.38 31.50 -25.76
N ASN A 217 58.11 31.88 -25.92
CA ASN A 217 57.72 32.96 -26.82
C ASN A 217 58.28 34.31 -26.36
N ASN A 218 58.31 34.58 -25.05
CA ASN A 218 58.93 35.78 -24.49
C ASN A 218 60.45 35.81 -24.76
N GLU A 219 61.14 34.68 -24.64
CA GLU A 219 62.57 34.57 -24.98
C GLU A 219 62.84 34.81 -26.47
N PHE A 220 61.97 34.26 -27.34
CA PHE A 220 62.04 34.52 -28.79
C PHE A 220 61.85 36.01 -29.10
N HIS A 221 60.86 36.67 -28.49
CA HIS A 221 60.64 38.11 -28.67
C HIS A 221 61.83 38.94 -28.18
N ALA A 222 62.42 38.61 -27.02
CA ALA A 222 63.63 39.28 -26.53
C ALA A 222 64.81 39.13 -27.50
N THR A 223 64.95 37.95 -28.11
CA THR A 223 65.97 37.69 -29.13
C THR A 223 65.74 38.52 -30.39
N ILE A 224 64.49 38.58 -30.88
CA ILE A 224 64.09 39.40 -32.03
C ILE A 224 64.38 40.89 -31.77
N ASP A 225 64.05 41.39 -30.58
CA ASP A 225 64.32 42.78 -30.19
C ASP A 225 65.81 43.08 -30.15
N SER A 226 66.63 42.15 -29.64
CA SER A 226 68.08 42.26 -29.66
C SER A 226 68.61 42.34 -31.10
N MET A 227 68.24 41.38 -31.95
CA MET A 227 68.62 41.36 -33.36
C MET A 227 68.18 42.64 -34.10
N THR A 228 67.00 43.16 -33.77
CA THR A 228 66.46 44.40 -34.35
C THR A 228 67.30 45.61 -33.94
N LYS A 229 67.77 45.68 -32.68
CA LYS A 229 68.69 46.74 -32.23
C LYS A 229 70.02 46.67 -32.95
N ASP A 230 70.58 45.47 -33.12
CA ASP A 230 71.84 45.26 -33.84
C ASP A 230 71.72 45.65 -35.32
N LEU A 231 70.62 45.27 -35.97
CA LEU A 231 70.31 45.69 -37.34
C LEU A 231 70.22 47.22 -37.47
N LYS A 232 69.56 47.90 -36.53
CA LYS A 232 69.50 49.37 -36.52
C LYS A 232 70.88 49.99 -36.35
N ARG A 233 71.72 49.44 -35.47
CA ARG A 233 73.11 49.92 -35.27
C ARG A 233 73.93 49.73 -36.54
N ALA A 234 73.90 48.53 -37.12
CA ALA A 234 74.58 48.23 -38.38
C ALA A 234 74.11 49.14 -39.54
N LYS A 235 72.81 49.47 -39.60
CA LYS A 235 72.26 50.42 -40.58
C LYS A 235 72.83 51.83 -40.39
N PHE A 236 72.94 52.29 -39.14
CA PHE A 236 73.54 53.59 -38.82
C PHE A 236 75.02 53.64 -39.18
N ASP A 237 75.77 52.59 -38.83
CA ASP A 237 77.20 52.47 -39.15
C ASP A 237 77.42 52.45 -40.67
N ASN A 238 76.59 51.71 -41.41
CA ASN A 238 76.64 51.67 -42.88
C ASN A 238 76.30 53.04 -43.51
N ALA A 239 75.33 53.78 -42.94
CA ALA A 239 75.05 55.15 -43.37
C ALA A 239 76.23 56.11 -43.11
N SER A 240 76.88 55.98 -41.96
CA SER A 240 78.09 56.73 -41.60
C SER A 240 79.26 56.42 -42.55
N LEU A 241 79.47 55.14 -42.85
CA LEU A 241 80.47 54.69 -43.83
C LEU A 241 80.18 55.25 -45.22
N ARG A 242 78.92 55.20 -45.69
CA ARG A 242 78.52 55.81 -46.98
C ARG A 242 78.80 57.31 -47.01
N ALA A 243 78.48 58.04 -45.94
CA ALA A 243 78.77 59.47 -45.85
C ALA A 243 80.27 59.76 -45.90
N ARG A 244 81.09 58.94 -45.21
CA ARG A 244 82.55 59.04 -45.24
C ARG A 244 83.13 58.73 -46.61
N VAL A 245 82.63 57.70 -47.29
CA VAL A 245 83.00 57.40 -48.68
C VAL A 245 82.64 58.56 -49.60
N GLN A 246 81.45 59.16 -49.46
CA GLN A 246 81.07 60.34 -50.25
C GLN A 246 81.95 61.56 -49.96
N ALA A 247 82.35 61.78 -48.71
CA ALA A 247 83.28 62.85 -48.34
C ALA A 247 84.66 62.63 -48.99
N LEU A 248 85.21 61.42 -48.89
CA LEU A 248 86.47 61.05 -49.54
C LEU A 248 86.39 61.18 -51.07
N VAL A 249 85.26 60.84 -51.69
CA VAL A 249 85.04 61.05 -53.14
C VAL A 249 85.04 62.54 -53.50
N ARG A 250 84.46 63.40 -52.67
CA ARG A 250 84.49 64.87 -52.89
C ARG A 250 85.89 65.44 -52.68
N GLU A 251 86.61 64.96 -51.68
CA GLU A 251 87.99 65.35 -51.39
C GLU A 251 88.94 64.92 -52.51
N ASN A 252 88.81 63.70 -53.04
CA ASN A 252 89.56 63.27 -54.22
C ASN A 252 89.25 64.13 -55.46
N LYS A 253 87.99 64.54 -55.65
CA LYS A 253 87.61 65.46 -56.73
C LYS A 253 88.20 66.86 -56.53
N SER A 254 88.27 67.37 -55.29
CA SER A 254 88.85 68.68 -55.00
C SER A 254 90.37 68.67 -55.14
N LEU A 255 91.04 67.58 -54.76
CA LEU A 255 92.47 67.38 -54.96
C LEU A 255 92.82 67.28 -56.46
N SER A 256 92.07 66.48 -57.22
CA SER A 256 92.25 66.37 -58.67
C SER A 256 92.03 67.70 -59.41
N THR A 257 91.07 68.52 -58.99
CA THR A 257 90.86 69.87 -59.56
C THR A 257 91.94 70.85 -59.11
N ARG A 258 92.47 70.74 -57.89
CA ARG A 258 93.58 71.57 -57.39
C ARG A 258 94.90 71.23 -58.08
N GLU A 259 95.15 69.97 -58.37
CA GLU A 259 96.28 69.51 -59.19
C GLU A 259 96.16 70.01 -60.63
N ALA A 260 94.95 69.98 -61.22
CA ALA A 260 94.70 70.55 -62.55
C ALA A 260 94.88 72.08 -62.60
N ILE A 261 94.49 72.81 -61.54
CA ILE A 261 94.70 74.27 -61.43
C ILE A 261 96.18 74.61 -61.21
N ASN A 262 96.92 73.83 -60.44
CA ASN A 262 98.36 74.02 -60.25
C ASN A 262 99.16 73.79 -61.54
N GLU A 263 98.77 72.79 -62.36
CA GLU A 263 99.37 72.59 -63.68
C GLU A 263 98.98 73.68 -64.68
N MET A 264 97.75 74.21 -64.61
CA MET A 264 97.33 75.37 -65.41
C MET A 264 98.07 76.66 -65.01
N GLN A 265 98.39 76.85 -63.72
CA GLN A 265 99.19 77.97 -63.22
C GLN A 265 100.69 77.83 -63.55
N LYS A 266 101.22 76.61 -63.69
CA LYS A 266 102.56 76.38 -64.24
C LYS A 266 102.62 76.69 -65.74
N MET A 267 101.62 76.26 -66.52
CA MET A 267 101.50 76.59 -67.95
C MET A 267 101.28 78.09 -68.20
N SER A 268 100.53 78.77 -67.34
CA SER A 268 100.32 80.22 -67.46
C SER A 268 101.52 81.07 -67.01
N ARG A 269 102.54 80.48 -66.37
CA ARG A 269 103.82 81.16 -66.02
C ARG A 269 104.93 80.99 -67.06
N VAL A 270 104.71 80.16 -68.09
CA VAL A 270 105.67 79.93 -69.18
C VAL A 270 105.30 80.73 -70.45
N GLN A 271 104.12 81.38 -70.48
CA GLN A 271 103.58 82.07 -71.68
C GLN A 271 103.51 83.61 -71.54
N GLN A 272 104.53 84.29 -71.00
CA GLN A 272 104.67 85.74 -71.20
C GLN A 272 106.11 86.25 -71.03
N HIS A 273 106.70 86.62 -72.19
CA HIS A 273 108.01 87.26 -72.43
C HIS A 273 109.25 86.40 -72.12
N VAL A 274 110.15 86.15 -73.08
CA VAL A 274 110.58 87.01 -74.21
C VAL A 274 111.34 86.10 -75.23
N ASN A 275 111.53 86.37 -76.52
CA ASN A 275 111.77 87.62 -77.22
C ASN A 275 111.48 87.52 -78.74
N ASP A 276 110.99 88.63 -79.27
CA ASP A 276 111.22 89.27 -80.58
C ASP A 276 111.82 88.50 -81.77
N ASN A 277 110.95 88.37 -82.76
CA ASN A 277 111.09 88.68 -84.19
C ASN A 277 112.42 88.47 -84.94
N SER A 278 112.27 87.60 -85.96
CA SER A 278 112.80 87.71 -87.33
C SER A 278 114.22 87.21 -87.62
N ASN A 279 114.30 86.58 -88.81
CA ASN A 279 115.45 86.12 -89.58
C ASN A 279 116.05 84.76 -89.27
N TYR A 280 115.69 83.82 -90.17
CA TYR A 280 116.58 82.93 -90.92
C TYR A 280 117.76 82.32 -90.15
N LEU A 281 117.61 81.04 -89.79
CA LEU A 281 118.51 79.93 -90.12
C LEU A 281 117.95 78.63 -89.51
N ALA A 282 117.06 77.98 -90.27
CA ALA A 282 116.38 76.74 -89.89
C ALA A 282 117.19 75.51 -90.31
N SER A 283 117.55 74.64 -89.34
CA SER A 283 117.88 73.21 -89.56
C SER A 283 118.09 72.41 -88.25
N GLY A 284 118.18 73.04 -87.08
CA GLY A 284 118.29 72.36 -85.77
C GLY A 284 116.98 72.26 -84.98
N GLN A 285 116.23 73.36 -84.86
CA GLN A 285 115.03 73.48 -84.00
C GLN A 285 113.85 72.58 -84.42
N ALA A 286 113.69 72.27 -85.71
CA ALA A 286 112.60 71.42 -86.17
C ALA A 286 112.75 69.95 -85.74
N LYS A 287 113.95 69.51 -85.33
CA LYS A 287 114.16 68.16 -84.77
C LYS A 287 113.72 68.09 -83.31
N ASP A 288 114.06 69.12 -82.53
CA ASP A 288 113.75 69.20 -81.10
C ASP A 288 112.24 69.42 -80.86
N GLU A 289 111.58 70.22 -81.70
CA GLU A 289 110.11 70.38 -81.68
C GLU A 289 109.38 69.09 -82.07
N ASN A 290 109.92 68.33 -83.03
CA ASN A 290 109.32 67.06 -83.46
C ASN A 290 109.51 65.95 -82.42
N THR A 291 110.62 65.95 -81.67
CA THR A 291 110.77 65.07 -80.50
C THR A 291 109.83 65.48 -79.36
N ALA A 292 109.66 66.76 -79.09
CA ALA A 292 108.74 67.25 -78.06
C ALA A 292 107.27 66.92 -78.39
N LEU A 293 106.87 67.03 -79.66
CA LEU A 293 105.54 66.64 -80.13
C LEU A 293 105.31 65.12 -80.07
N LYS A 294 106.34 64.31 -80.36
CA LYS A 294 106.26 62.86 -80.17
C LYS A 294 106.07 62.49 -78.70
N GLU A 295 106.83 63.11 -77.79
CA GLU A 295 106.65 62.90 -76.36
C GLU A 295 105.26 63.34 -75.87
N GLN A 296 104.74 64.48 -76.37
CA GLN A 296 103.37 64.90 -76.06
C GLN A 296 102.32 63.91 -76.58
N ASN A 297 102.49 63.38 -77.79
CA ASN A 297 101.59 62.38 -78.34
C ASN A 297 101.63 61.07 -77.53
N GLU A 298 102.81 60.63 -77.09
CA GLU A 298 102.94 59.47 -76.19
C GLU A 298 102.29 59.72 -74.82
N ILE A 299 102.31 60.96 -74.31
CA ILE A 299 101.59 61.34 -73.08
C ILE A 299 100.07 61.31 -73.30
N LEU A 300 99.60 61.80 -74.45
CA LEU A 300 98.18 61.81 -74.81
C LEU A 300 97.66 60.39 -75.04
N GLU A 301 98.41 59.52 -75.72
CA GLU A 301 98.06 58.11 -75.89
C GLU A 301 97.95 57.40 -74.54
N ARG A 302 98.90 57.63 -73.62
CA ARG A 302 98.78 57.09 -72.25
C ARG A 302 97.55 57.60 -71.51
N LYS A 303 97.18 58.88 -71.68
CA LYS A 303 95.95 59.43 -71.09
C LYS A 303 94.69 58.83 -71.71
N VAL A 304 94.67 58.61 -73.02
CA VAL A 304 93.55 57.96 -73.72
C VAL A 304 93.40 56.53 -73.23
N GLN A 305 94.50 55.77 -73.15
CA GLN A 305 94.49 54.40 -72.61
C GLN A 305 94.02 54.35 -71.14
N ASP A 306 94.45 55.29 -70.29
CA ASP A 306 93.98 55.39 -68.90
C ASP A 306 92.48 55.73 -68.84
N MET A 307 92.00 56.65 -69.68
CA MET A 307 90.57 56.97 -69.77
C MET A 307 89.73 55.79 -70.29
N GLU A 308 90.21 55.04 -71.28
CA GLU A 308 89.56 53.83 -71.79
C GLU A 308 89.51 52.72 -70.74
N THR A 309 90.59 52.56 -69.97
CA THR A 309 90.65 51.61 -68.85
C THR A 309 89.64 51.98 -67.77
N ARG A 310 89.55 53.28 -67.41
CA ARG A 310 88.55 53.79 -66.45
C ARG A 310 87.13 53.62 -66.97
N SER A 311 86.88 53.92 -68.25
CA SER A 311 85.57 53.74 -68.89
C SER A 311 85.12 52.27 -68.85
N SER A 312 86.04 51.36 -69.17
CA SER A 312 85.81 49.92 -69.11
C SER A 312 85.50 49.45 -67.68
N GLY A 313 86.25 49.94 -66.68
CA GLY A 313 85.99 49.67 -65.26
C GLY A 313 84.62 50.17 -64.80
N LEU A 314 84.20 51.36 -65.22
CA LEU A 314 82.86 51.89 -64.93
C LEU A 314 81.74 51.08 -65.59
N LEU A 315 81.99 50.53 -66.79
CA LEU A 315 81.00 49.70 -67.48
C LEU A 315 80.77 48.37 -66.76
N VAL A 316 81.86 47.74 -66.30
CA VAL A 316 81.79 46.54 -65.44
C VAL A 316 81.01 46.83 -64.15
N GLU A 317 81.28 47.98 -63.53
CA GLU A 317 80.60 48.38 -62.29
C GLU A 317 79.11 48.67 -62.51
N LYS A 318 78.75 49.28 -63.64
CA LYS A 318 77.34 49.46 -64.04
C LYS A 318 76.62 48.13 -64.18
N VAL A 319 77.22 47.14 -64.85
CA VAL A 319 76.62 45.80 -65.02
C VAL A 319 76.47 45.11 -63.66
N ARG A 320 77.47 45.23 -62.78
CA ARG A 320 77.41 44.69 -61.42
C ARG A 320 76.26 45.32 -60.60
N LEU A 321 76.12 46.64 -60.64
CA LEU A 321 75.04 47.36 -59.94
C LEU A 321 73.66 47.05 -60.53
N GLN A 322 73.54 46.88 -61.85
CA GLN A 322 72.28 46.48 -62.47
C GLN A 322 71.83 45.10 -61.98
N LYS A 323 72.76 44.13 -61.92
CA LYS A 323 72.46 42.79 -61.38
C LYS A 323 72.05 42.83 -59.91
N GLN A 324 72.67 43.71 -59.11
CA GLN A 324 72.26 43.93 -57.71
C GLN A 324 70.85 44.52 -57.61
N LEU A 325 70.51 45.47 -58.49
CA LEU A 325 69.17 46.06 -58.55
C LEU A 325 68.11 45.02 -58.89
N ASP A 326 68.37 44.19 -59.91
CA ASP A 326 67.44 43.15 -60.35
C ASP A 326 67.19 42.10 -59.26
N ASN A 327 68.25 41.69 -58.53
CA ASN A 327 68.13 40.79 -57.39
C ASN A 327 67.28 41.40 -56.26
N MET A 328 67.53 42.66 -55.88
CA MET A 328 66.72 43.33 -54.86
C MET A 328 65.25 43.47 -55.29
N LEU A 329 64.99 43.67 -56.59
CA LEU A 329 63.64 43.77 -57.11
C LEU A 329 62.89 42.43 -57.07
N MET A 330 63.59 41.32 -57.33
CA MET A 330 63.05 39.97 -57.16
C MET A 330 62.76 39.65 -55.68
N GLU A 331 63.67 39.97 -54.77
CA GLU A 331 63.46 39.83 -53.32
C GLU A 331 62.26 40.67 -52.84
N ALA A 332 62.14 41.92 -53.30
CA ALA A 332 61.01 42.78 -52.98
C ALA A 332 59.68 42.18 -53.45
N LYS A 333 59.62 41.59 -54.66
CA LYS A 333 58.43 40.90 -55.16
C LYS A 333 58.07 39.66 -54.33
N ALA A 334 59.07 38.88 -53.91
CA ALA A 334 58.85 37.73 -53.05
C ALA A 334 58.25 38.14 -51.69
N LEU A 335 58.80 39.19 -51.06
CA LEU A 335 58.29 39.73 -49.79
C LEU A 335 56.85 40.26 -49.91
N VAL A 336 56.49 40.90 -51.03
CA VAL A 336 55.11 41.35 -51.28
C VAL A 336 54.15 40.17 -51.38
N GLN A 337 54.55 39.10 -52.04
CA GLN A 337 53.72 37.89 -52.14
C GLN A 337 53.58 37.21 -50.77
N GLU A 338 54.66 37.12 -50.01
CA GLU A 338 54.66 36.54 -48.66
C GLU A 338 53.77 37.33 -47.69
N THR A 339 53.84 38.66 -47.72
CA THR A 339 52.95 39.53 -46.93
C THR A 339 51.48 39.39 -47.33
N LYS A 340 51.18 39.19 -48.62
CA LYS A 340 49.82 38.90 -49.08
C LYS A 340 49.28 37.59 -48.49
N VAL A 341 50.07 36.51 -48.58
CA VAL A 341 49.70 35.19 -48.03
C VAL A 341 49.53 35.26 -46.51
N MET A 342 50.42 35.95 -45.81
CA MET A 342 50.25 36.19 -44.37
C MET A 342 48.96 36.96 -44.06
N GLY A 343 48.60 37.98 -44.85
CA GLY A 343 47.34 38.71 -44.68
C GLY A 343 46.10 37.84 -44.85
N GLU A 344 46.09 36.95 -45.84
CA GLU A 344 45.00 35.98 -46.05
C GLU A 344 44.92 34.98 -44.87
N ASN A 345 46.06 34.49 -44.39
CA ASN A 345 46.11 33.60 -43.23
C ASN A 345 45.61 34.28 -41.95
N CYS A 346 45.94 35.55 -41.74
CA CYS A 346 45.41 36.34 -40.62
C CYS A 346 43.89 36.50 -40.71
N GLY A 347 43.34 36.80 -41.89
CA GLY A 347 41.88 36.88 -42.08
C GLY A 347 41.15 35.56 -41.81
N ASN A 348 41.76 34.43 -42.20
CA ASN A 348 41.24 33.09 -41.90
C ASN A 348 41.34 32.77 -40.39
N ALA A 349 42.38 33.24 -39.71
CA ALA A 349 42.49 33.10 -38.26
C ALA A 349 41.42 33.93 -37.54
N ASP A 350 41.18 35.18 -37.95
CA ASP A 350 40.16 36.05 -37.35
C ASP A 350 38.74 35.49 -37.50
N THR A 351 38.41 34.94 -38.67
CA THR A 351 37.12 34.27 -38.88
C THR A 351 36.97 33.07 -37.97
N LYS A 352 38.01 32.24 -37.82
CA LYS A 352 38.00 31.09 -36.93
C LYS A 352 37.92 31.46 -35.45
N ILE A 353 38.59 32.55 -35.05
CA ILE A 353 38.49 33.10 -33.68
C ILE A 353 37.06 33.56 -33.40
N LYS A 354 36.39 34.18 -34.38
CA LYS A 354 35.01 34.62 -34.25
C LYS A 354 34.05 33.43 -34.11
N GLU A 355 34.19 32.40 -34.94
CA GLU A 355 33.41 31.15 -34.83
C GLU A 355 33.57 30.51 -33.45
N LEU A 356 34.82 30.32 -33.00
CA LEU A 356 35.09 29.78 -31.66
C LEU A 356 34.53 30.66 -30.54
N SER A 357 34.55 31.99 -30.71
CA SER A 357 33.96 32.91 -29.73
C SER A 357 32.44 32.78 -29.65
N ASP A 358 31.77 32.51 -30.76
CA ASP A 358 30.32 32.31 -30.79
C ASP A 358 29.95 30.93 -30.24
N ASP A 359 30.72 29.88 -30.56
CA ASP A 359 30.57 28.53 -29.96
C ASP A 359 30.71 28.57 -28.43
N VAL A 360 31.69 29.33 -27.92
CA VAL A 360 31.88 29.50 -26.47
C VAL A 360 30.68 30.20 -25.80
N LYS A 361 30.06 31.18 -26.47
CA LYS A 361 28.84 31.83 -25.95
C LYS A 361 27.68 30.85 -25.91
N GLU A 362 27.49 30.05 -26.95
CA GLU A 362 26.42 29.05 -27.01
C GLU A 362 26.58 28.00 -25.91
N LEU A 363 27.80 27.46 -25.74
CA LEU A 363 28.11 26.52 -24.66
C LEU A 363 27.87 27.10 -23.27
N ASN A 364 28.12 28.40 -23.07
CA ASN A 364 27.87 29.04 -21.78
C ASN A 364 26.37 29.15 -21.49
N VAL A 365 25.54 29.44 -22.50
CA VAL A 365 24.07 29.45 -22.37
C VAL A 365 23.54 28.04 -22.07
N ASP A 366 24.03 27.02 -22.77
CA ASP A 366 23.63 25.63 -22.54
C ASP A 366 23.98 25.15 -21.12
N MET A 367 25.13 25.58 -20.60
CA MET A 367 25.54 25.29 -19.23
C MET A 367 24.58 25.93 -18.21
N GLU A 368 24.22 27.20 -18.38
CA GLU A 368 23.24 27.88 -17.51
C GLU A 368 21.87 27.19 -17.53
N ILE A 369 21.39 26.76 -18.71
CA ILE A 369 20.13 26.01 -18.85
C ILE A 369 20.22 24.66 -18.13
N ALA A 370 21.33 23.94 -18.25
CA ALA A 370 21.53 22.67 -17.57
C ALA A 370 21.52 22.82 -16.03
N GLU A 371 22.15 23.88 -15.51
CA GLU A 371 22.14 24.18 -14.07
C GLU A 371 20.73 24.51 -13.55
N LEU A 372 19.98 25.34 -14.28
CA LEU A 372 18.58 25.66 -13.98
C LEU A 372 17.70 24.40 -13.97
N ASN A 373 17.85 23.53 -14.97
CA ASN A 373 17.10 22.27 -15.04
C ASN A 373 17.44 21.34 -13.87
N HIS A 374 18.72 21.27 -13.48
CA HIS A 374 19.14 20.49 -12.32
C HIS A 374 18.56 21.05 -11.01
N ALA A 375 18.55 22.37 -10.85
CA ALA A 375 17.95 23.04 -9.69
C ALA A 375 16.43 22.78 -9.59
N ILE A 376 15.70 22.88 -10.70
CA ILE A 376 14.26 22.57 -10.78
C ILE A 376 14.01 21.11 -10.41
N SER A 377 14.78 20.18 -10.96
CA SER A 377 14.67 18.74 -10.66
C SER A 377 14.92 18.44 -9.17
N LYS A 378 15.95 19.05 -8.58
CA LYS A 378 16.26 18.93 -7.15
C LYS A 378 15.12 19.44 -6.27
N ASN A 379 14.55 20.60 -6.59
CA ASN A 379 13.43 21.18 -5.84
C ASN A 379 12.17 20.31 -5.93
N ASN A 380 11.86 19.76 -7.10
CA ASN A 380 10.74 18.85 -7.30
C ASN A 380 10.91 17.54 -6.50
N MET A 381 12.12 16.99 -6.47
CA MET A 381 12.42 15.82 -5.64
C MET A 381 12.29 16.12 -4.15
N GLN A 382 12.78 17.27 -3.68
CA GLN A 382 12.65 17.66 -2.28
C GLN A 382 11.18 17.85 -1.86
N ALA A 383 10.36 18.49 -2.71
CA ALA A 383 8.93 18.64 -2.47
C ALA A 383 8.23 17.27 -2.38
N ARG A 384 8.62 16.32 -3.24
CA ARG A 384 8.08 14.95 -3.20
C ARG A 384 8.51 14.19 -1.95
N ILE A 385 9.78 14.33 -1.53
CA ILE A 385 10.28 13.75 -0.26
C ILE A 385 9.48 14.29 0.91
N ASN A 386 9.33 15.61 1.03
CA ASN A 386 8.58 16.22 2.13
C ASN A 386 7.13 15.72 2.20
N ARG A 387 6.44 15.62 1.04
CA ARG A 387 5.08 15.07 0.97
C ARG A 387 5.00 13.61 1.43
N LEU A 388 5.96 12.79 1.02
CA LEU A 388 6.01 11.38 1.45
C LEU A 388 6.32 11.26 2.93
N THR A 389 7.22 12.09 3.48
CA THR A 389 7.51 12.13 4.91
C THR A 389 6.26 12.49 5.72
N SER A 390 5.51 13.53 5.33
CA SER A 390 4.25 13.88 6.01
C SER A 390 3.17 12.81 5.88
N ALA A 391 3.12 12.10 4.74
CA ALA A 391 2.19 10.98 4.57
C ALA A 391 2.57 9.79 5.48
N ASN A 392 3.86 9.49 5.61
CA ASN A 392 4.35 8.43 6.51
C ASN A 392 4.06 8.73 7.97
N THR A 393 4.30 9.96 8.45
CA THR A 393 3.98 10.31 9.85
C THR A 393 2.49 10.19 10.14
N LYS A 394 1.64 10.55 9.17
CA LYS A 394 0.19 10.35 9.28
C LYS A 394 -0.16 8.86 9.35
N LEU A 395 0.39 8.03 8.47
CA LEU A 395 0.16 6.58 8.48
C LEU A 395 0.66 5.92 9.78
N GLU A 396 1.77 6.39 10.34
CA GLU A 396 2.27 5.91 11.64
C GLU A 396 1.30 6.25 12.78
N SER A 397 0.72 7.46 12.77
CA SER A 397 -0.31 7.83 13.75
C SER A 397 -1.58 6.99 13.60
N GLU A 398 -2.06 6.78 12.38
CA GLU A 398 -3.23 5.94 12.10
C GLU A 398 -2.97 4.47 12.48
N LYS A 399 -1.77 3.95 12.23
CA LYS A 399 -1.36 2.61 12.67
C LYS A 399 -1.41 2.50 14.19
N LYS A 400 -0.87 3.48 14.92
CA LYS A 400 -0.88 3.49 16.39
C LYS A 400 -2.31 3.50 16.94
N ASP A 401 -3.20 4.27 16.31
CA ASP A 401 -4.62 4.31 16.70
C ASP A 401 -5.32 2.96 16.43
N LEU A 402 -5.01 2.30 15.31
CA LEU A 402 -5.51 0.97 15.00
C LEU A 402 -4.97 -0.10 15.96
N ASP A 403 -3.68 -0.05 16.32
CA ASP A 403 -3.07 -0.97 17.29
C ASP A 403 -3.73 -0.82 18.68
N ASN A 404 -4.02 0.42 19.11
CA ASN A 404 -4.78 0.68 20.33
C ASN A 404 -6.22 0.14 20.25
N GLY A 405 -6.87 0.29 19.09
CA GLY A 405 -8.20 -0.25 18.83
C GLY A 405 -8.23 -1.77 18.88
N LEU A 406 -7.24 -2.44 18.28
CA LEU A 406 -7.06 -3.88 18.32
C LEU A 406 -6.89 -4.38 19.76
N ALA A 407 -5.99 -3.76 20.53
CA ALA A 407 -5.78 -4.13 21.94
C ALA A 407 -7.05 -4.02 22.78
N THR A 408 -7.88 -3.01 22.50
CA THR A 408 -9.19 -2.83 23.15
C THR A 408 -10.17 -3.95 22.78
N LEU A 409 -10.21 -4.37 21.51
CA LEU A 409 -11.04 -5.47 21.04
C LEU A 409 -10.58 -6.82 21.58
N GLU A 410 -9.27 -7.05 21.65
CA GLU A 410 -8.69 -8.25 22.26
C GLU A 410 -9.02 -8.35 23.76
N ALA A 411 -9.01 -7.22 24.48
CA ALA A 411 -9.47 -7.17 25.87
C ALA A 411 -10.96 -7.56 25.97
N LYS A 412 -11.84 -6.97 25.14
CA LYS A 412 -13.26 -7.34 25.12
C LYS A 412 -13.51 -8.81 24.78
N ASN A 413 -12.75 -9.38 23.86
CA ASN A 413 -12.87 -10.80 23.51
C ASN A 413 -12.45 -11.72 24.68
N ARG A 414 -11.43 -11.33 25.45
CA ARG A 414 -11.05 -12.05 26.69
C ARG A 414 -12.19 -12.00 27.70
N ASP A 415 -12.75 -10.81 27.95
CA ASP A 415 -13.88 -10.64 28.88
C ASP A 415 -15.11 -11.48 28.47
N LEU A 416 -15.44 -11.49 27.17
CA LEU A 416 -16.54 -12.31 26.63
C LEU A 416 -16.26 -13.81 26.75
N THR A 417 -15.01 -14.24 26.56
CA THR A 417 -14.61 -15.63 26.72
C THR A 417 -14.76 -16.06 28.18
N ASP A 418 -14.37 -15.21 29.12
CA ASP A 418 -14.50 -15.49 30.55
C ASP A 418 -15.96 -15.42 31.02
N GLN A 419 -16.79 -14.57 30.40
CA GLN A 419 -18.25 -14.60 30.59
C GLN A 419 -18.84 -15.92 30.09
N ALA A 420 -18.49 -16.37 28.88
CA ALA A 420 -19.00 -17.63 28.32
C ALA A 420 -18.64 -18.85 29.19
N LYS A 421 -17.44 -18.87 29.79
CA LYS A 421 -17.05 -19.92 30.76
C LYS A 421 -17.92 -19.89 32.01
N ARG A 422 -18.22 -18.70 32.54
CA ARG A 422 -19.10 -18.54 33.70
C ARG A 422 -20.52 -19.02 33.38
N ASP A 423 -21.04 -18.66 32.21
CA ASP A 423 -22.37 -19.06 31.77
C ASP A 423 -22.45 -20.59 31.56
N ALA A 424 -21.45 -21.20 30.92
CA ALA A 424 -21.37 -22.64 30.74
C ALA A 424 -21.34 -23.39 32.08
N ALA A 425 -20.62 -22.88 33.09
CA ALA A 425 -20.60 -23.45 34.43
C ALA A 425 -21.98 -23.35 35.12
N THR A 426 -22.71 -22.25 34.91
CA THR A 426 -24.08 -22.09 35.41
C THR A 426 -25.05 -23.05 34.73
N ILE A 427 -24.96 -23.20 33.40
CA ILE A 427 -25.78 -24.17 32.64
C ILE A 427 -25.56 -25.58 33.17
N GLY A 428 -24.30 -26.01 33.36
CA GLY A 428 -24.00 -27.35 33.89
C GLY A 428 -24.59 -27.61 35.28
N LYS A 429 -24.66 -26.58 36.15
CA LYS A 429 -25.33 -26.69 37.45
C LYS A 429 -26.86 -26.85 37.32
N LEU A 430 -27.47 -26.13 36.37
CA LEU A 430 -28.90 -26.23 36.10
C LEU A 430 -29.25 -27.60 35.50
N GLU A 431 -28.47 -28.09 34.54
CA GLU A 431 -28.64 -29.41 33.94
C GLU A 431 -28.53 -30.54 34.99
N ALA A 432 -27.56 -30.46 35.90
CA ALA A 432 -27.46 -31.41 37.01
C ALA A 432 -28.68 -31.38 37.93
N THR A 433 -29.25 -30.20 38.17
CA THR A 433 -30.45 -30.02 38.99
C THR A 433 -31.68 -30.62 38.31
N VAL A 434 -31.81 -30.42 36.99
CA VAL A 434 -32.87 -31.04 36.17
C VAL A 434 -32.76 -32.57 36.23
N GLY A 435 -31.56 -33.13 36.04
CA GLY A 435 -31.35 -34.58 36.14
C GLY A 435 -31.77 -35.17 37.49
N LEU A 436 -31.43 -34.50 38.60
CA LEU A 436 -31.87 -34.92 39.95
C LEU A 436 -33.40 -34.87 40.10
N ASN A 437 -34.05 -33.88 39.49
CA ASN A 437 -35.51 -33.77 39.51
C ASN A 437 -36.18 -34.86 38.65
N ASP A 438 -35.62 -35.21 37.50
CA ASP A 438 -36.11 -36.28 36.64
C ASP A 438 -35.97 -37.66 37.31
N ASP A 439 -34.84 -37.91 37.98
CA ASP A 439 -34.63 -39.12 38.79
C ASP A 439 -35.66 -39.21 39.92
N ARG A 440 -35.90 -38.09 40.62
CA ARG A 440 -36.92 -38.01 41.68
C ARG A 440 -38.32 -38.24 41.14
N ALA A 441 -38.66 -37.69 39.98
CA ALA A 441 -39.94 -37.92 39.31
C ALA A 441 -40.13 -39.39 38.97
N SER A 442 -39.12 -40.03 38.39
CA SER A 442 -39.12 -41.46 38.06
C SER A 442 -39.30 -42.35 39.30
N GLN A 443 -38.65 -42.01 40.42
CA GLN A 443 -38.85 -42.70 41.69
C GLN A 443 -40.28 -42.57 42.21
N LEU A 444 -40.86 -41.36 42.14
CA LEU A 444 -42.25 -41.12 42.53
C LEU A 444 -43.23 -41.90 41.65
N GLU A 445 -43.05 -41.91 40.33
CA GLU A 445 -43.86 -42.73 39.42
C GLU A 445 -43.80 -44.22 39.78
N ALA A 446 -42.61 -44.76 40.01
CA ALA A 446 -42.45 -46.16 40.41
C ALA A 446 -43.15 -46.49 41.73
N THR A 447 -43.12 -45.56 42.71
CA THR A 447 -43.84 -45.75 43.98
C THR A 447 -45.36 -45.73 43.79
N LEU A 448 -45.89 -44.84 42.95
CA LEU A 448 -47.31 -44.77 42.63
C LEU A 448 -47.80 -46.02 41.88
N ASP A 449 -47.01 -46.53 40.94
CA ASP A 449 -47.31 -47.79 40.25
C ASP A 449 -47.36 -48.98 41.20
N LYS A 450 -46.45 -49.02 42.18
CA LYS A 450 -46.44 -50.08 43.20
C LYS A 450 -47.69 -50.02 44.07
N THR A 451 -48.03 -48.85 44.60
CA THR A 451 -49.22 -48.69 45.46
C THR A 451 -50.50 -48.98 44.69
N ARG A 452 -50.56 -48.60 43.40
CA ARG A 452 -51.66 -48.97 42.50
C ARG A 452 -51.82 -50.49 42.40
N ARG A 453 -50.76 -51.25 42.07
CA ARG A 453 -50.82 -52.72 41.96
C ARG A 453 -51.23 -53.39 43.29
N GLU A 454 -50.73 -52.88 44.42
CA GLU A 454 -51.13 -53.37 45.75
C GLU A 454 -52.61 -53.13 46.02
N SER A 455 -53.13 -51.96 45.63
CA SER A 455 -54.56 -51.63 45.78
C SER A 455 -55.45 -52.51 44.89
N GLU A 456 -55.03 -52.77 43.64
CA GLU A 456 -55.73 -53.65 42.69
C GLU A 456 -55.77 -55.09 43.23
N SER A 457 -54.66 -55.60 43.77
CA SER A 457 -54.58 -56.93 44.40
C SER A 457 -55.47 -57.06 45.64
N LYS A 458 -55.46 -56.05 46.54
CA LYS A 458 -56.37 -56.02 47.69
C LYS A 458 -57.83 -55.99 47.25
N THR A 459 -58.15 -55.25 46.18
CA THR A 459 -59.50 -55.18 45.63
C THR A 459 -59.95 -56.54 45.10
N LEU A 460 -59.07 -57.28 44.41
CA LEU A 460 -59.33 -58.66 43.97
C LEU A 460 -59.55 -59.61 45.16
N GLN A 461 -58.70 -59.55 46.19
CA GLN A 461 -58.87 -60.36 47.41
C GLN A 461 -60.19 -60.07 48.11
N HIS A 462 -60.58 -58.80 48.22
CA HIS A 462 -61.87 -58.41 48.78
C HIS A 462 -63.03 -58.90 47.90
N ALA A 463 -62.92 -58.81 46.58
CA ALA A 463 -63.93 -59.35 45.66
C ALA A 463 -64.10 -60.86 45.82
N GLU A 464 -63.01 -61.62 45.98
CA GLU A 464 -63.05 -63.06 46.26
C GLU A 464 -63.68 -63.37 47.64
N GLN A 465 -63.33 -62.61 48.68
CA GLN A 465 -63.94 -62.75 50.00
C GLN A 465 -65.44 -62.47 49.96
N VAL A 466 -65.86 -61.42 49.24
CA VAL A 466 -67.27 -61.11 49.02
C VAL A 466 -67.96 -62.26 48.30
N ALA A 467 -67.37 -62.80 47.22
CA ALA A 467 -67.95 -63.94 46.51
C ALA A 467 -68.08 -65.21 47.38
N ARG A 468 -67.14 -65.45 48.31
CA ARG A 468 -67.25 -66.53 49.32
C ARG A 468 -68.38 -66.27 50.31
N LEU A 469 -68.45 -65.05 50.84
CA LEU A 469 -69.51 -64.64 51.77
C LEU A 469 -70.89 -64.68 51.12
N GLU A 470 -71.02 -64.27 49.86
CA GLU A 470 -72.28 -64.39 49.11
C GLU A 470 -72.70 -65.85 48.88
N ARG A 471 -71.75 -66.78 48.75
CA ARG A 471 -72.06 -68.22 48.71
C ARG A 471 -72.54 -68.72 50.08
N ALA A 472 -71.85 -68.36 51.16
CA ALA A 472 -72.27 -68.69 52.52
C ALA A 472 -73.63 -68.06 52.88
N ILE A 473 -73.90 -66.83 52.41
CA ILE A 473 -75.20 -66.16 52.55
C ILE A 473 -76.27 -66.91 51.77
N ARG A 474 -76.02 -67.35 50.53
CA ARG A 474 -76.99 -68.17 49.78
C ARG A 474 -77.30 -69.51 50.48
N GLU A 475 -76.30 -70.14 51.09
CA GLU A 475 -76.46 -71.37 51.89
C GLU A 475 -77.22 -71.13 53.20
N THR A 476 -76.98 -69.99 53.85
CA THR A 476 -77.72 -69.58 55.05
C THR A 476 -79.11 -69.03 54.74
N GLU A 477 -79.36 -68.37 53.61
CA GLU A 477 -80.69 -67.95 53.14
C GLU A 477 -81.57 -69.14 52.76
N TYR A 478 -80.98 -70.25 52.28
CA TYR A 478 -81.67 -71.53 52.13
C TYR A 478 -82.06 -72.13 53.50
N SER A 479 -81.23 -71.90 54.53
CA SER A 479 -81.45 -72.36 55.91
C SER A 479 -82.41 -71.45 56.72
N VAL A 480 -82.45 -70.14 56.39
CA VAL A 480 -83.21 -69.10 57.10
C VAL A 480 -84.61 -68.91 56.50
N ARG A 481 -84.90 -69.42 55.29
CA ARG A 481 -86.28 -69.46 54.75
C ARG A 481 -87.28 -70.30 55.56
N CYS A 482 -86.84 -71.03 56.59
CA CYS A 482 -87.72 -71.84 57.44
C CYS A 482 -88.13 -71.20 58.78
N LEU A 483 -87.61 -70.03 59.19
CA LEU A 483 -87.99 -69.43 60.48
C LEU A 483 -88.05 -67.89 60.41
N ARG A 484 -89.29 -67.38 60.32
CA ARG A 484 -89.74 -66.05 60.80
C ARG A 484 -89.37 -65.87 62.30
N ASP A 485 -89.34 -64.70 62.94
CA ASP A 485 -89.93 -63.37 62.70
C ASP A 485 -89.19 -62.36 63.65
N GLU A 486 -89.40 -61.06 63.41
CA GLU A 486 -89.46 -59.96 64.41
C GLU A 486 -88.23 -59.19 64.99
N THR A 487 -88.28 -57.86 64.72
CA THR A 487 -88.04 -56.68 65.61
C THR A 487 -86.63 -56.17 65.96
N HIS A 488 -86.27 -54.94 65.49
CA HIS A 488 -86.25 -53.69 66.30
C HIS A 488 -85.48 -52.49 65.66
N HIS A 489 -86.19 -51.33 65.65
CA HIS A 489 -85.78 -49.93 65.87
C HIS A 489 -84.77 -49.17 64.96
N PRO A 490 -85.15 -48.00 64.40
CA PRO A 490 -84.26 -47.14 63.62
C PRO A 490 -83.63 -46.02 64.49
N GLN A 491 -82.31 -45.83 64.39
CA GLN A 491 -81.64 -44.61 64.84
C GLN A 491 -81.49 -43.64 63.67
N THR A 492 -82.23 -42.54 63.75
CA THR A 492 -82.17 -41.32 62.93
C THR A 492 -80.82 -40.61 63.13
N LEU A 493 -80.14 -40.31 62.02
CA LEU A 493 -78.99 -39.39 62.00
C LEU A 493 -79.50 -37.95 62.21
N PRO A 494 -78.90 -37.17 63.13
CA PRO A 494 -79.43 -35.87 63.52
C PRO A 494 -79.08 -34.80 62.47
N ALA A 495 -80.04 -33.91 62.21
CA ALA A 495 -79.92 -32.76 61.30
C ALA A 495 -78.71 -31.84 61.55
N ARG A 496 -78.06 -31.95 62.72
CA ARG A 496 -76.82 -31.22 63.06
C ARG A 496 -75.61 -31.60 62.19
N GLU A 497 -75.55 -32.80 61.64
CA GLU A 497 -74.39 -33.25 60.82
C GLU A 497 -74.44 -32.67 59.40
N LEU A 498 -75.65 -32.56 58.83
CA LEU A 498 -75.87 -31.91 57.52
C LEU A 498 -75.65 -30.39 57.58
N GLU A 499 -75.97 -29.74 58.70
CA GLU A 499 -75.70 -28.32 58.90
C GLU A 499 -74.19 -28.03 59.04
N ARG A 500 -73.42 -28.90 59.74
CA ARG A 500 -71.96 -28.79 59.80
C ARG A 500 -71.31 -28.96 58.44
N GLN A 501 -71.75 -29.92 57.62
CA GLN A 501 -71.22 -30.09 56.27
C GLN A 501 -71.51 -28.89 55.35
N ARG A 502 -72.68 -28.24 55.50
CA ARG A 502 -73.02 -27.02 54.76
C ARG A 502 -72.21 -25.79 55.22
N VAL A 503 -71.84 -25.70 56.50
CA VAL A 503 -70.95 -24.64 57.00
C VAL A 503 -69.53 -24.85 56.47
N ILE A 504 -68.99 -26.06 56.55
CA ILE A 504 -67.66 -26.39 56.01
C ILE A 504 -67.57 -26.11 54.50
N SER A 505 -68.62 -26.42 53.74
CA SER A 505 -68.67 -26.13 52.30
C SER A 505 -68.74 -24.64 51.99
N ARG A 506 -69.39 -23.83 52.82
CA ARG A 506 -69.44 -22.36 52.66
C ARG A 506 -68.09 -21.73 53.01
N GLU A 507 -67.49 -22.12 54.12
CA GLU A 507 -66.16 -21.67 54.54
C GLU A 507 -65.10 -22.03 53.48
N ALA A 508 -65.17 -23.23 52.88
CA ALA A 508 -64.25 -23.62 51.81
C ALA A 508 -64.41 -22.76 50.53
N HIS A 509 -65.64 -22.38 50.16
CA HIS A 509 -65.87 -21.51 49.01
C HIS A 509 -65.47 -20.05 49.27
N GLU A 510 -65.70 -19.53 50.48
CA GLU A 510 -65.22 -18.20 50.86
C GLU A 510 -63.68 -18.14 50.90
N HIS A 511 -63.03 -19.19 51.41
CA HIS A 511 -61.57 -19.26 51.45
C HIS A 511 -60.94 -19.40 50.06
N ALA A 512 -61.62 -20.09 49.12
CA ALA A 512 -61.20 -20.15 47.72
C ALA A 512 -61.34 -18.79 47.02
N ALA A 513 -62.44 -18.06 47.27
CA ALA A 513 -62.66 -16.73 46.72
C ALA A 513 -61.64 -15.70 47.26
N ASP A 514 -61.28 -15.77 48.54
CA ASP A 514 -60.23 -14.91 49.14
C ASP A 514 -58.83 -15.20 48.55
N LEU A 515 -58.51 -16.48 48.32
CA LEU A 515 -57.25 -16.86 47.65
C LEU A 515 -57.20 -16.38 46.20
N GLN A 516 -58.32 -16.47 45.47
CA GLN A 516 -58.41 -15.95 44.11
C GLN A 516 -58.21 -14.43 44.08
N SER A 517 -58.85 -13.69 44.98
CA SER A 517 -58.66 -12.24 45.10
C SER A 517 -57.22 -11.84 45.44
N LYS A 518 -56.51 -12.65 46.24
CA LYS A 518 -55.08 -12.43 46.57
C LYS A 518 -54.15 -12.73 45.39
N LEU A 519 -54.50 -13.71 44.55
CA LEU A 519 -53.78 -14.00 43.30
C LEU A 519 -53.92 -12.86 42.30
N ASP A 520 -55.14 -12.38 42.06
CA ASP A 520 -55.41 -11.26 41.15
C ASP A 520 -54.68 -9.98 41.61
N ALA A 521 -54.64 -9.71 42.92
CA ALA A 521 -53.89 -8.58 43.48
C ALA A 521 -52.37 -8.72 43.32
N ALA A 522 -51.84 -9.95 43.39
CA ALA A 522 -50.42 -10.21 43.17
C ALA A 522 -50.04 -10.05 41.69
N GLU A 523 -50.91 -10.46 40.77
CA GLU A 523 -50.73 -10.28 39.32
C GLU A 523 -50.65 -8.80 38.94
N LEU A 524 -51.58 -7.98 39.45
CA LEU A 524 -51.54 -6.52 39.27
C LEU A 524 -50.28 -5.86 39.84
N LEU A 525 -49.76 -6.36 40.97
CA LEU A 525 -48.49 -5.88 41.53
C LEU A 525 -47.28 -6.24 40.65
N MET A 526 -47.27 -7.43 40.04
CA MET A 526 -46.23 -7.84 39.10
C MET A 526 -46.25 -6.99 37.83
N GLU A 527 -47.44 -6.74 37.27
CA GLU A 527 -47.59 -5.86 36.10
C GLU A 527 -47.13 -4.42 36.39
N ALA A 528 -47.49 -3.88 37.56
CA ALA A 528 -47.03 -2.56 37.99
C ALA A 528 -45.50 -2.49 38.12
N LYS A 529 -44.85 -3.56 38.63
CA LYS A 529 -43.39 -3.63 38.74
C LYS A 529 -42.69 -3.80 37.39
N ALA A 530 -43.27 -4.57 36.48
CA ALA A 530 -42.79 -4.68 35.11
C ALA A 530 -42.84 -3.32 34.38
N ALA A 531 -43.93 -2.57 34.55
CA ALA A 531 -44.07 -1.23 33.99
C ALA A 531 -43.04 -0.23 34.58
N GLU A 532 -42.73 -0.34 35.88
CA GLU A 532 -41.71 0.48 36.55
C GLU A 532 -40.30 0.21 35.97
N MET A 533 -39.97 -1.06 35.69
CA MET A 533 -38.71 -1.47 35.07
C MET A 533 -38.56 -0.91 33.64
N VAL A 534 -39.59 -1.03 32.81
CA VAL A 534 -39.59 -0.47 31.45
C VAL A 534 -39.45 1.06 31.47
N ALA A 535 -40.04 1.74 32.45
CA ALA A 535 -39.88 3.19 32.62
C ALA A 535 -38.45 3.58 33.02
N LEU A 536 -37.75 2.75 33.80
CA LEU A 536 -36.35 2.96 34.17
C LEU A 536 -35.40 2.74 32.99
N GLU A 537 -35.61 1.70 32.18
CA GLU A 537 -34.82 1.45 30.97
C GLU A 537 -34.89 2.64 30.00
N ARG A 538 -36.10 3.20 29.80
CA ARG A 538 -36.29 4.40 28.98
C ARG A 538 -35.54 5.62 29.54
N LYS A 539 -35.50 5.79 30.86
CA LYS A 539 -34.73 6.87 31.51
C LYS A 539 -33.22 6.68 31.34
N CYS A 540 -32.72 5.44 31.43
CA CYS A 540 -31.31 5.12 31.19
C CYS A 540 -30.91 5.38 29.73
N ALA A 541 -31.72 4.93 28.77
CA ALA A 541 -31.48 5.20 27.34
C ALA A 541 -31.47 6.70 27.03
N ALA A 542 -32.37 7.48 27.65
CA ALA A 542 -32.40 8.93 27.48
C ALA A 542 -31.18 9.63 28.12
N ALA A 543 -30.68 9.12 29.25
CA ALA A 543 -29.47 9.63 29.90
C ALA A 543 -28.21 9.36 29.06
N GLU A 544 -28.08 8.16 28.49
CA GLU A 544 -26.99 7.83 27.56
C GLU A 544 -27.00 8.69 26.30
N ALA A 545 -28.17 8.94 25.71
CA ALA A 545 -28.30 9.78 24.53
C ALA A 545 -27.87 11.23 24.81
N ARG A 546 -28.15 11.74 26.03
CA ARG A 546 -27.68 13.06 26.48
C ARG A 546 -26.17 13.09 26.73
N ALA A 547 -25.59 12.04 27.31
CA ALA A 547 -24.15 11.92 27.50
C ALA A 547 -23.39 11.93 26.15
N ARG A 548 -23.85 11.14 25.17
CA ARG A 548 -23.28 11.12 23.82
C ARG A 548 -23.42 12.46 23.08
N SER A 549 -24.50 13.20 23.33
CA SER A 549 -24.70 14.54 22.75
C SER A 549 -23.82 15.60 23.39
N ALA A 550 -23.48 15.46 24.68
CA ALA A 550 -22.56 16.35 25.39
C ALA A 550 -21.10 16.14 24.98
N GLU A 551 -20.70 14.89 24.70
CA GLU A 551 -19.38 14.54 24.16
C GLU A 551 -19.12 15.14 22.76
N GLY A 552 -20.18 15.39 21.98
CA GLY A 552 -20.08 16.00 20.66
C GLY A 552 -19.93 17.53 20.63
N LYS A 553 -20.10 18.25 21.76
CA LYS A 553 -20.20 19.73 21.76
C LYS A 553 -19.18 20.52 22.58
N ASN A 554 -18.34 19.90 23.42
CA ASN A 554 -17.40 20.64 24.26
C ASN A 554 -15.92 20.38 23.93
N SER A 555 -15.37 21.23 23.04
CA SER A 555 -13.93 21.38 22.77
C SER A 555 -13.30 22.50 23.62
N GLY A 556 -13.54 22.50 24.95
CA GLY A 556 -12.99 23.49 25.89
C GLY A 556 -12.40 22.80 27.12
N LYS A 557 -11.09 22.98 27.35
CA LYS A 557 -10.24 22.07 28.13
C LYS A 557 -10.42 22.09 29.66
N ASP A 558 -10.99 23.12 30.27
CA ASP A 558 -10.86 23.27 31.73
C ASP A 558 -12.18 23.14 32.54
N ALA A 559 -13.36 23.27 31.91
CA ALA A 559 -14.64 22.92 32.55
C ALA A 559 -15.00 21.42 32.39
N ALA A 560 -14.28 20.71 31.52
CA ALA A 560 -14.56 19.33 31.17
C ALA A 560 -14.11 18.32 32.23
N ALA A 561 -13.08 18.63 33.04
CA ALA A 561 -12.56 17.69 34.03
C ALA A 561 -13.55 17.45 35.19
N VAL A 562 -14.09 18.52 35.77
CA VAL A 562 -15.05 18.46 36.89
C VAL A 562 -16.39 17.85 36.44
N SER A 563 -16.89 18.22 35.25
CA SER A 563 -18.11 17.63 34.69
C SER A 563 -17.94 16.15 34.30
N ARG A 564 -16.73 15.71 33.92
CA ARG A 564 -16.45 14.32 33.56
C ARG A 564 -16.33 13.42 34.77
N GLU A 565 -15.80 13.95 35.87
CA GLU A 565 -15.71 13.23 37.14
C GLU A 565 -17.08 13.10 37.82
N GLU A 566 -17.91 14.15 37.78
CA GLU A 566 -19.28 14.08 38.30
C GLU A 566 -20.18 13.15 37.45
N THR A 567 -20.00 13.13 36.12
CA THR A 567 -20.73 12.20 35.25
C THR A 567 -20.25 10.75 35.40
N GLN A 568 -18.95 10.51 35.61
CA GLN A 568 -18.44 9.18 35.95
C GLN A 568 -18.92 8.70 37.32
N ALA A 569 -18.99 9.58 38.31
CA ALA A 569 -19.52 9.24 39.63
C ALA A 569 -21.03 8.88 39.54
N ARG A 570 -21.81 9.63 38.75
CA ARG A 570 -23.23 9.31 38.51
C ARG A 570 -23.43 8.02 37.73
N LEU A 571 -22.54 7.69 36.79
CA LEU A 571 -22.58 6.40 36.07
C LEU A 571 -22.27 5.23 37.01
N ARG A 572 -21.23 5.34 37.85
CA ARG A 572 -20.91 4.31 38.85
C ARG A 572 -22.03 4.10 39.86
N GLU A 573 -22.68 5.18 40.30
CA GLU A 573 -23.84 5.09 41.19
C GLU A 573 -25.06 4.46 40.50
N LEU A 574 -25.27 4.74 39.21
CA LEU A 574 -26.31 4.06 38.42
C LEU A 574 -26.00 2.58 38.19
N GLU A 575 -24.75 2.23 37.90
CA GLU A 575 -24.29 0.84 37.78
C GLU A 575 -24.50 0.09 39.09
N ARG A 576 -24.16 0.70 40.24
CA ARG A 576 -24.42 0.14 41.57
C ARG A 576 -25.91 -0.08 41.81
N ARG A 577 -26.76 0.91 41.51
CA ARG A 577 -28.22 0.78 41.66
C ARG A 577 -28.83 -0.26 40.73
N CYS A 578 -28.31 -0.39 39.51
CA CYS A 578 -28.72 -1.44 38.59
C CYS A 578 -28.32 -2.81 39.13
N ALA A 579 -27.08 -2.98 39.61
CA ALA A 579 -26.62 -4.22 40.22
C ALA A 579 -27.46 -4.61 41.44
N GLU A 580 -27.78 -3.65 42.32
CA GLU A 580 -28.64 -3.87 43.49
C GLU A 580 -30.07 -4.26 43.10
N LYS A 581 -30.66 -3.60 42.09
CA LYS A 581 -32.00 -3.96 41.61
C LYS A 581 -32.04 -5.32 40.93
N THR A 582 -30.99 -5.67 40.17
CA THR A 582 -30.87 -7.00 39.54
C THR A 582 -30.70 -8.08 40.61
N ALA A 583 -29.89 -7.84 41.65
CA ALA A 583 -29.77 -8.74 42.78
C ALA A 583 -31.11 -8.92 43.52
N ALA A 584 -31.84 -7.82 43.77
CA ALA A 584 -33.16 -7.88 44.37
C ALA A 584 -34.19 -8.62 43.49
N ALA A 585 -34.10 -8.49 42.17
CA ALA A 585 -34.95 -9.24 41.24
C ALA A 585 -34.67 -10.75 41.28
N PHE A 586 -33.39 -11.15 41.34
CA PHE A 586 -33.01 -12.55 41.52
C PHE A 586 -33.47 -13.12 42.86
N GLU A 587 -33.33 -12.38 43.97
CA GLU A 587 -33.86 -12.80 45.27
C GLU A 587 -35.39 -12.94 45.24
N TRP A 588 -36.08 -12.04 44.55
CA TRP A 588 -37.54 -12.11 44.42
C TRP A 588 -37.98 -13.30 43.56
N GLN A 589 -37.26 -13.56 42.46
CA GLN A 589 -37.50 -14.75 41.62
C GLN A 589 -37.30 -16.04 42.43
N ALA A 590 -36.23 -16.15 43.22
CA ALA A 590 -36.02 -17.30 44.10
C ALA A 590 -37.17 -17.47 45.11
N LYS A 591 -37.69 -16.38 45.69
CA LYS A 591 -38.87 -16.44 46.58
C LYS A 591 -40.14 -16.88 45.86
N CYS A 592 -40.31 -16.51 44.58
CA CYS A 592 -41.42 -16.98 43.76
C CYS A 592 -41.30 -18.47 43.44
N GLU A 593 -40.10 -18.95 43.15
CA GLU A 593 -39.83 -20.37 42.92
C GLU A 593 -40.09 -21.20 44.19
N ASP A 594 -39.67 -20.71 45.36
CA ASP A 594 -39.99 -21.32 46.66
C ASP A 594 -41.50 -21.33 46.93
N ARG A 595 -42.20 -20.22 46.68
CA ARG A 595 -43.67 -20.15 46.82
C ARG A 595 -44.38 -21.08 45.86
N ASN A 596 -43.93 -21.20 44.62
CA ASN A 596 -44.50 -22.14 43.65
C ASN A 596 -44.27 -23.58 44.09
N THR A 597 -43.09 -23.90 44.61
CA THR A 597 -42.78 -25.23 45.15
C THR A 597 -43.67 -25.57 46.35
N TYR A 598 -43.89 -24.60 47.25
CA TYR A 598 -44.81 -24.75 48.37
C TYR A 598 -46.27 -24.90 47.89
N THR A 599 -46.69 -24.12 46.90
CA THR A 599 -48.05 -24.20 46.34
C THR A 599 -48.30 -25.57 45.69
N LEU A 600 -47.35 -26.07 44.91
CA LEU A 600 -47.40 -27.43 44.33
C LEU A 600 -47.47 -28.52 45.40
N SER A 601 -46.78 -28.35 46.55
CA SER A 601 -46.93 -29.28 47.67
C SER A 601 -48.32 -29.22 48.30
N LEU A 602 -48.89 -28.03 48.44
CA LEU A 602 -50.26 -27.86 48.96
C LEU A 602 -51.31 -28.45 48.01
N GLU A 603 -51.16 -28.22 46.70
CA GLU A 603 -52.04 -28.81 45.67
C GLU A 603 -52.01 -30.34 45.73
N LYS A 604 -50.81 -30.92 45.92
CA LYS A 604 -50.65 -32.36 46.10
C LYS A 604 -51.36 -32.87 47.36
N ASP A 605 -51.18 -32.19 48.50
CA ASP A 605 -51.83 -32.57 49.76
C ASP A 605 -53.36 -32.43 49.66
N VAL A 606 -53.86 -31.41 48.97
CA VAL A 606 -55.30 -31.21 48.70
C VAL A 606 -55.86 -32.31 47.80
N GLU A 607 -55.15 -32.72 46.75
CA GLU A 607 -55.58 -33.82 45.89
C GLU A 607 -55.57 -35.16 46.63
N GLU A 608 -54.60 -35.39 47.52
CA GLU A 608 -54.59 -36.55 48.40
C GLU A 608 -55.82 -36.56 49.35
N MET A 609 -56.12 -35.41 49.98
CA MET A 609 -57.33 -35.27 50.80
C MET A 609 -58.61 -35.47 49.98
N ARG A 610 -58.66 -34.96 48.75
CA ARG A 610 -59.77 -35.16 47.81
C ARG A 610 -59.97 -36.64 47.51
N GLY A 611 -58.90 -37.38 47.22
CA GLY A 611 -58.93 -38.83 47.01
C GLY A 611 -59.40 -39.59 48.25
N VAL A 612 -58.95 -39.20 49.45
CA VAL A 612 -59.43 -39.78 50.72
C VAL A 612 -60.93 -39.50 50.92
N MET A 613 -61.38 -38.27 50.68
CA MET A 613 -62.79 -37.90 50.78
C MET A 613 -63.66 -38.64 49.77
N GLU A 614 -63.24 -38.74 48.51
CA GLU A 614 -63.93 -39.55 47.49
C GLU A 614 -64.00 -41.03 47.90
N GLY A 615 -62.93 -41.57 48.48
CA GLY A 615 -62.92 -42.92 49.04
C GLY A 615 -63.90 -43.10 50.22
N VAL A 616 -63.99 -42.13 51.13
CA VAL A 616 -64.96 -42.14 52.24
C VAL A 616 -66.39 -41.98 51.72
N LEU A 617 -66.66 -41.02 50.82
CA LEU A 617 -67.96 -40.80 50.20
C LEU A 617 -68.40 -42.00 49.37
N GLY A 618 -67.48 -42.67 48.66
CA GLY A 618 -67.73 -43.93 47.97
C GLY A 618 -68.18 -45.03 48.94
N ARG A 619 -67.49 -45.18 50.08
CA ARG A 619 -67.90 -46.12 51.14
C ARG A 619 -69.27 -45.77 51.74
N VAL A 620 -69.54 -44.50 52.01
CA VAL A 620 -70.85 -44.03 52.50
C VAL A 620 -71.95 -44.21 51.46
N SER A 621 -71.68 -43.97 50.18
CA SER A 621 -72.61 -44.17 49.06
C SER A 621 -72.93 -45.66 48.86
N VAL A 622 -71.94 -46.55 48.94
CA VAL A 622 -72.16 -48.01 48.95
C VAL A 622 -72.99 -48.41 50.17
N HIS A 623 -72.72 -47.82 51.33
CA HIS A 623 -73.50 -48.08 52.55
C HIS A 623 -74.94 -47.55 52.44
N GLN A 624 -75.16 -46.36 51.87
CA GLN A 624 -76.48 -45.79 51.59
C GLN A 624 -77.22 -46.53 50.49
N GLY A 625 -76.53 -47.01 49.45
CA GLY A 625 -77.10 -47.85 48.39
C GLY A 625 -77.51 -49.23 48.93
N ARG A 626 -76.72 -49.81 49.84
CA ARG A 626 -77.12 -50.99 50.60
C ARG A 626 -78.29 -50.70 51.54
N LYS A 627 -78.37 -49.50 52.12
CA LYS A 627 -79.49 -49.07 52.98
C LYS A 627 -80.77 -48.84 52.16
N ARG A 628 -80.69 -48.18 50.99
CA ARG A 628 -81.80 -47.99 50.04
C ARG A 628 -82.33 -49.30 49.50
N ARG A 629 -81.45 -50.23 49.09
CA ARG A 629 -81.89 -51.58 48.68
C ARG A 629 -82.52 -52.40 49.81
N ARG A 630 -82.35 -52.00 51.07
CA ARG A 630 -83.03 -52.58 52.23
C ARG A 630 -84.33 -51.85 52.62
N THR A 631 -84.48 -50.57 52.28
CA THR A 631 -85.71 -49.79 52.55
C THR A 631 -86.66 -49.71 51.36
N GLU A 632 -86.15 -49.92 50.14
CA GLU A 632 -86.89 -49.98 48.88
C GLU A 632 -86.81 -51.44 48.37
N GLY A 633 -87.44 -52.34 49.12
CA GLY A 633 -87.81 -53.66 48.60
C GLY A 633 -88.89 -53.54 47.52
N PRO A 634 -89.09 -54.57 46.69
CA PRO A 634 -89.96 -54.52 45.53
C PRO A 634 -91.43 -54.70 45.93
N ASP A 635 -92.04 -53.67 46.54
CA ASP A 635 -93.50 -53.57 46.67
C ASP A 635 -93.95 -52.15 46.32
N PHE A 636 -93.89 -51.86 45.02
CA PHE A 636 -94.86 -50.98 44.34
C PHE A 636 -95.27 -51.66 43.04
N LYS A 637 -96.21 -52.61 43.16
CA LYS A 637 -97.28 -52.78 42.17
C LYS A 637 -98.56 -52.36 42.88
N VAL A 638 -99.43 -51.68 42.12
CA VAL A 638 -100.85 -51.35 42.39
C VAL A 638 -101.46 -52.05 43.59
#